data_AF-A0A4P7L8R8-F1
#
_entry.id   AF-A0A4P7L8R8-F1
#
_cell.length_a   1.000
_cell.length_b   1.000
_cell.length_c   1.000
_cell.angle_alpha   90.00
_cell.angle_beta   90.00
_cell.angle_gamma   90.00
#
_symmetry.space_group_name_H-M   'P 1'
#
loop_
_entity.id
_entity.type
_entity.pdbx_description
1 polymer ?
#
loop_
_entity_poly.entity_id
_entity_poly.type
_entity_poly.pdbx_seq_one_letter_code
_entity_poly.pdbx_strand_id
1 'polypeptide(L)'
;MTEQRRTPNNKALLSPAPSGAAARARRAGRLNAGRLRPLVLAMAGLSAGAHAQMSGSAIPDLDQVEPVFEAAPQVPELPAVSGELVPRLAEPPKTSEPDSGAPTFIEGDRMTGYSERGVELEGHAELRRDGGVVKGDKLSYDQDTDEAHAEGNVRLSRSGTLAVGPEAKLKVEANEGYMLSPDYYFQQTGGAGKAERIDFLDKDRSTIKRASYTTCSPDNADWYFSANQIDLDSDRQVGVAYGGVLNFFGVPIAAAPAFSFPLNDDRRSGFLAPLMGYGSRSGFDLTMPYYFNIAPNRDLTIYPRLMTERGLQLGGEYRYLGQGYSGRIRAEFLPDDQKTNSNRWAYSIQHNQNLAKGLNAYLNVNRVSDDQYPDDFNRSVAQSAQRQYVQEGGVTYNWQDFFLMARVQKFQTLRPSEPSYERVPQLNGKYIRYDLGGFDVQVEADYTRFRIPLTSTGFQQPQGERMFIQPSISYPIVRAGWYVTPKVTFNATQYQMESQDNTPNAQTNFSRVLPTVSLDSGMTFEREAPTMSRLFGVNYLQTLEPRLFYVYTPFRDQSLFPLFDTVQSDFGYGQIFSENPFTGYDRIADNNKITGGLTTRLIESDSGIERFRGTIAQRYDFTGQRVQLNGTLADPKPGASDLLAATTIQMFRGYYLDMGLQYNLDTDRVNYGNVAFSYRPEPRKVFNAGYRYRRPTAVTDNTAIDQFELSGQWPITRRAYAIARFAFDLSASQMVDTLAGVEYAADCWVGRVVYQRFRNTTQGYTGRVFLQVEFRGLSKIGSNPLNILRLNVPGYEPVSAKPVPTTQYDHYE
;
A
#
# COMPACT_ATOMS: atom_id res chain seq x y z
N MET A 1 -8.09 -28.96 -64.85
CA MET A 1 -7.06 -28.46 -65.79
C MET A 1 -5.71 -28.61 -65.09
N THR A 2 -5.00 -29.76 -65.20
CA THR A 2 -3.93 -30.07 -66.19
C THR A 2 -2.79 -29.04 -66.13
N GLU A 3 -1.50 -29.32 -65.91
CA GLU A 3 -0.60 -30.50 -66.05
C GLU A 3 0.63 -30.31 -65.11
N GLN A 4 1.20 -31.31 -64.42
CA GLN A 4 2.22 -32.30 -64.84
C GLN A 4 3.51 -31.71 -65.47
N ARG A 5 4.68 -31.73 -64.80
CA ARG A 5 5.70 -32.82 -64.62
C ARG A 5 6.97 -32.52 -65.45
N ARG A 6 8.16 -32.56 -64.81
CA ARG A 6 9.35 -33.40 -65.13
C ARG A 6 10.68 -32.81 -64.63
N THR A 7 11.30 -33.54 -63.70
CA THR A 7 12.77 -33.73 -63.53
C THR A 7 13.33 -34.52 -64.74
N PRO A 8 14.66 -34.66 -65.02
CA PRO A 8 15.68 -35.12 -64.04
C PRO A 8 17.18 -34.80 -64.28
N ASN A 9 18.01 -35.26 -63.31
CA ASN A 9 19.37 -35.83 -63.48
C ASN A 9 20.55 -34.85 -63.82
N ASN A 10 21.80 -35.00 -63.38
CA ASN A 10 22.51 -36.02 -62.60
C ASN A 10 23.97 -35.56 -62.28
N LYS A 11 24.64 -36.32 -61.40
CA LYS A 11 26.10 -36.52 -61.18
C LYS A 11 26.89 -35.43 -60.41
N ALA A 12 27.35 -35.64 -59.17
CA ALA A 12 28.27 -36.65 -58.59
C ALA A 12 29.76 -36.35 -58.84
N LEU A 13 30.56 -36.20 -57.76
CA LEU A 13 31.58 -37.17 -57.31
C LEU A 13 32.57 -36.57 -56.28
N LEU A 14 32.76 -37.34 -55.20
CA LEU A 14 34.00 -37.69 -54.49
C LEU A 14 34.80 -36.64 -53.69
N SER A 15 34.94 -36.97 -52.40
CA SER A 15 36.04 -36.59 -51.48
C SER A 15 37.41 -37.08 -52.00
N PRO A 16 38.54 -36.55 -51.48
CA PRO A 16 39.13 -37.13 -50.27
C PRO A 16 39.88 -36.13 -49.35
N ALA A 17 40.09 -36.54 -48.08
CA ALA A 17 41.15 -36.02 -47.18
C ALA A 17 42.53 -36.62 -47.60
N PRO A 18 43.72 -36.38 -46.96
CA PRO A 18 43.98 -35.77 -45.64
C PRO A 18 45.30 -34.94 -45.44
N SER A 19 45.42 -34.40 -44.22
CA SER A 19 46.63 -34.26 -43.35
C SER A 19 47.84 -33.35 -43.67
N GLY A 20 48.27 -32.60 -42.62
CA GLY A 20 49.65 -32.18 -42.31
C GLY A 20 49.90 -30.67 -42.31
N ALA A 21 50.70 -30.02 -41.44
CA ALA A 21 51.21 -30.18 -40.08
C ALA A 21 52.01 -28.88 -39.73
N ALA A 22 52.20 -28.63 -38.42
CA ALA A 22 53.22 -27.76 -37.76
C ALA A 22 53.04 -26.21 -37.80
N ALA A 23 53.40 -25.38 -36.80
CA ALA A 23 53.88 -25.52 -35.41
C ALA A 23 54.03 -24.11 -34.77
N ARG A 24 54.24 -24.10 -33.44
CA ARG A 24 54.71 -23.03 -32.51
C ARG A 24 53.65 -22.11 -31.88
N ALA A 25 53.79 -21.61 -30.65
CA ALA A 25 54.33 -22.09 -29.37
C ALA A 25 54.02 -20.99 -28.31
N ARG A 26 53.60 -21.42 -27.12
CA ARG A 26 53.73 -20.78 -25.79
C ARG A 26 53.38 -19.29 -25.62
N ARG A 27 52.38 -19.02 -24.77
CA ARG A 27 52.60 -18.35 -23.47
C ARG A 27 51.44 -18.60 -22.50
N ALA A 28 51.79 -19.04 -21.31
CA ALA A 28 50.90 -19.19 -20.17
C ALA A 28 50.60 -17.81 -19.56
N GLY A 29 49.33 -17.54 -19.30
CA GLY A 29 48.85 -16.43 -18.48
C GLY A 29 47.80 -16.96 -17.53
N ARG A 30 48.17 -17.13 -16.26
CA ARG A 30 47.24 -17.39 -15.15
C ARG A 30 46.27 -16.21 -15.07
N LEU A 31 44.97 -16.46 -15.17
CA LEU A 31 43.95 -15.51 -14.75
C LEU A 31 43.24 -16.07 -13.51
N ASN A 32 43.24 -15.22 -12.48
CA ASN A 32 42.71 -15.47 -11.15
C ASN A 32 41.24 -15.89 -11.20
N ALA A 33 40.92 -16.91 -10.41
CA ALA A 33 39.56 -17.27 -10.04
C ALA A 33 38.94 -16.13 -9.23
N GLY A 34 38.24 -15.23 -9.91
CA GLY A 34 37.29 -14.33 -9.28
C GLY A 34 36.08 -15.15 -8.80
N ARG A 35 35.84 -15.14 -7.49
CA ARG A 35 34.65 -15.69 -6.84
C ARG A 35 33.39 -15.07 -7.45
N LEU A 36 32.77 -15.76 -8.42
CA LEU A 36 31.39 -15.49 -8.80
C LEU A 36 30.49 -16.09 -7.71
N ARG A 37 29.93 -15.22 -6.88
CA ARG A 37 28.85 -15.58 -5.95
C ARG A 37 27.64 -16.03 -6.78
N PRO A 38 27.08 -17.23 -6.54
CA PRO A 38 25.80 -17.56 -7.15
C PRO A 38 24.73 -16.65 -6.54
N LEU A 39 23.98 -15.97 -7.40
CA LEU A 39 22.79 -15.20 -7.03
C LEU A 39 21.76 -16.23 -6.54
N VAL A 40 21.66 -16.42 -5.22
CA VAL A 40 20.62 -17.24 -4.60
C VAL A 40 19.30 -16.51 -4.83
N LEU A 41 18.45 -17.07 -5.69
CA LEU A 41 17.07 -16.65 -5.83
C LEU A 41 16.36 -16.98 -4.51
N ALA A 42 16.27 -16.00 -3.62
CA ALA A 42 15.54 -16.12 -2.37
C ALA A 42 14.06 -16.30 -2.69
N MET A 43 13.57 -17.54 -2.59
CA MET A 43 12.14 -17.81 -2.49
C MET A 43 11.66 -17.19 -1.18
N ALA A 44 11.07 -16.01 -1.26
CA ALA A 44 10.41 -15.36 -0.16
C ALA A 44 9.27 -16.26 0.33
N GLY A 45 9.49 -16.92 1.46
CA GLY A 45 8.45 -17.60 2.22
C GLY A 45 7.45 -16.57 2.72
N LEU A 46 6.34 -16.43 2.01
CA LEU A 46 5.18 -15.69 2.48
C LEU A 46 4.65 -16.38 3.75
N SER A 47 4.89 -15.75 4.89
CA SER A 47 4.24 -16.08 6.15
C SER A 47 2.73 -15.84 5.98
N ALA A 48 1.97 -16.92 5.83
CA ALA A 48 0.52 -16.92 5.84
C ALA A 48 0.01 -16.54 7.24
N GLY A 49 -0.33 -15.26 7.42
CA GLY A 49 -1.05 -14.74 8.57
C GLY A 49 -2.37 -14.13 8.11
N ALA A 50 -3.47 -14.59 8.70
CA ALA A 50 -4.85 -14.09 8.57
C ALA A 50 -5.54 -14.29 7.20
N HIS A 51 -6.03 -15.52 6.95
CA HIS A 51 -7.19 -15.71 6.09
C HIS A 51 -8.46 -15.27 6.84
N ALA A 52 -8.83 -14.00 6.66
CA ALA A 52 -10.24 -13.63 6.66
C ALA A 52 -10.66 -13.67 5.19
N GLN A 53 -11.66 -14.48 4.84
CA GLN A 53 -12.36 -14.35 3.57
C GLN A 53 -13.09 -13.00 3.60
N MET A 54 -12.38 -11.93 3.26
CA MET A 54 -13.02 -10.72 2.78
C MET A 54 -13.63 -11.07 1.42
N SER A 55 -14.80 -10.51 1.14
CA SER A 55 -15.38 -10.45 -0.20
C SER A 55 -14.45 -9.62 -1.11
N GLY A 56 -13.27 -10.14 -1.41
CA GLY A 56 -12.25 -9.47 -2.23
C GLY A 56 -12.76 -9.29 -3.65
N SER A 57 -12.21 -8.34 -4.39
CA SER A 57 -12.48 -8.21 -5.83
C SER A 57 -12.14 -9.52 -6.56
N ALA A 58 -12.84 -9.81 -7.66
CA ALA A 58 -12.40 -10.86 -8.59
C ALA A 58 -11.09 -10.47 -9.32
N ILE A 59 -10.73 -9.19 -9.25
CA ILE A 59 -9.51 -8.62 -9.81
C ILE A 59 -8.45 -8.67 -8.70
N PRO A 60 -7.33 -9.39 -8.90
CA PRO A 60 -6.23 -9.35 -7.95
C PRO A 60 -5.75 -7.91 -7.82
N ASP A 61 -5.66 -7.41 -6.58
CA ASP A 61 -4.84 -6.23 -6.32
C ASP A 61 -3.41 -6.69 -6.61
N LEU A 62 -2.79 -6.13 -7.64
CA LEU A 62 -1.35 -6.27 -7.78
C LEU A 62 -0.77 -5.33 -6.72
N ASP A 63 -0.72 -5.84 -5.49
CA ASP A 63 0.02 -5.20 -4.43
C ASP A 63 1.44 -5.00 -4.96
N GLN A 64 1.82 -3.75 -5.21
CA GLN A 64 3.20 -3.39 -4.90
C GLN A 64 3.29 -3.46 -3.38
N VAL A 65 3.48 -4.67 -2.87
CA VAL A 65 4.10 -4.84 -1.57
C VAL A 65 5.43 -4.12 -1.73
N GLU A 66 5.53 -2.89 -1.22
CA GLU A 66 6.84 -2.42 -0.79
C GLU A 66 7.21 -3.36 0.36
N PRO A 67 8.18 -4.27 0.18
CA PRO A 67 8.73 -4.97 1.31
C PRO A 67 9.20 -3.93 2.33
N VAL A 68 8.79 -4.10 3.59
CA VAL A 68 9.53 -3.51 4.71
C VAL A 68 10.87 -4.24 4.73
N PHE A 69 11.78 -3.83 3.84
CA PHE A 69 13.19 -4.12 4.01
C PHE A 69 13.63 -3.30 5.22
N GLU A 70 14.15 -3.99 6.24
CA GLU A 70 15.18 -3.39 7.08
C GLU A 70 16.22 -2.81 6.10
N ALA A 71 16.41 -1.49 6.13
CA ALA A 71 17.26 -0.79 5.16
C ALA A 71 18.61 -1.52 5.10
N ALA A 72 18.87 -2.22 3.99
CA ALA A 72 20.20 -2.71 3.72
C ALA A 72 21.14 -1.49 3.78
N PRO A 73 22.34 -1.60 4.39
CA PRO A 73 23.32 -0.53 4.31
C PRO A 73 23.49 -0.20 2.82
N GLN A 74 23.26 1.07 2.47
CA GLN A 74 23.31 1.56 1.10
C GLN A 74 24.59 1.07 0.44
N VAL A 75 24.46 0.13 -0.50
CA VAL A 75 25.50 -0.09 -1.49
C VAL A 75 25.48 1.19 -2.34
N PRO A 76 26.61 1.90 -2.52
CA PRO A 76 26.65 3.06 -3.39
C PRO A 76 26.14 2.66 -4.76
N GLU A 77 25.05 3.29 -5.23
CA GLU A 77 24.57 3.09 -6.59
C GLU A 77 25.72 3.46 -7.55
N LEU A 78 26.11 2.50 -8.39
CA LEU A 78 26.84 2.84 -9.61
C LEU A 78 25.86 3.63 -10.49
N PRO A 79 26.23 4.84 -10.95
CA PRO A 79 25.30 5.70 -11.66
C PRO A 79 24.80 5.02 -12.93
N ALA A 80 23.48 5.00 -13.10
CA ALA A 80 22.85 4.63 -14.35
C ALA A 80 23.36 5.58 -15.44
N VAL A 81 23.96 5.04 -16.50
CA VAL A 81 24.29 5.81 -17.70
C VAL A 81 22.99 6.06 -18.47
N SER A 82 22.22 7.03 -17.98
CA SER A 82 21.20 7.71 -18.76
C SER A 82 21.92 8.59 -19.80
N GLY A 83 21.43 8.57 -21.04
CA GLY A 83 21.90 9.51 -22.06
C GLY A 83 21.79 10.94 -21.52
N GLU A 84 22.90 11.68 -21.59
CA GLU A 84 23.01 13.05 -21.10
C GLU A 84 21.95 13.94 -21.75
N LEU A 85 20.88 14.19 -21.01
CA LEU A 85 20.17 15.45 -21.12
C LEU A 85 21.09 16.50 -20.49
N VAL A 86 21.39 17.53 -21.29
CA VAL A 86 22.08 18.81 -21.00
C VAL A 86 22.26 19.07 -19.50
N PRO A 87 23.47 19.44 -19.03
CA PRO A 87 23.73 19.65 -17.61
C PRO A 87 22.72 20.65 -17.05
N ARG A 88 21.79 20.16 -16.23
CA ARG A 88 21.06 21.02 -15.31
C ARG A 88 22.13 21.65 -14.43
N LEU A 89 22.18 22.98 -14.37
CA LEU A 89 22.91 23.67 -13.32
C LEU A 89 22.46 23.05 -11.99
N ALA A 90 23.35 22.27 -11.37
CA ALA A 90 23.12 21.81 -10.01
C ALA A 90 23.16 23.05 -9.12
N GLU A 91 22.09 23.29 -8.37
CA GLU A 91 22.04 24.38 -7.40
C GLU A 91 23.21 24.19 -6.44
N PRO A 92 24.07 25.22 -6.24
CA PRO A 92 25.08 25.15 -5.21
C PRO A 92 24.38 24.95 -3.86
N PRO A 93 24.90 24.10 -2.97
CA PRO A 93 24.33 23.91 -1.64
C PRO A 93 24.25 25.27 -0.93
N LYS A 94 23.16 25.53 -0.19
CA LYS A 94 23.03 26.70 0.72
C LYS A 94 24.22 26.70 1.69
N THR A 95 25.29 27.39 1.33
CA THR A 95 26.41 27.69 2.22
C THR A 95 26.17 29.02 2.91
N SER A 96 26.21 28.94 4.24
CA SER A 96 26.46 29.98 5.25
C SER A 96 25.42 31.08 5.45
N GLU A 97 25.25 31.41 6.74
CA GLU A 97 24.52 32.57 7.27
C GLU A 97 24.82 33.86 6.49
N PRO A 98 23.85 34.80 6.41
CA PRO A 98 24.03 36.08 5.75
C PRO A 98 25.30 36.78 6.28
N ASP A 99 26.23 37.08 5.37
CA ASP A 99 27.47 37.78 5.71
C ASP A 99 27.12 39.25 6.01
N SER A 100 27.23 39.65 7.29
CA SER A 100 26.97 41.02 7.72
C SER A 100 27.92 42.04 7.07
N GLY A 101 29.00 41.58 6.42
CA GLY A 101 29.91 42.37 5.59
C GLY A 101 29.66 42.34 4.08
N ALA A 102 28.55 41.75 3.60
CA ALA A 102 28.28 41.65 2.16
C ALA A 102 28.21 43.04 1.49
N PRO A 103 28.99 43.28 0.41
CA PRO A 103 28.97 44.57 -0.28
C PRO A 103 27.59 44.87 -0.87
N THR A 104 27.18 46.13 -0.78
CA THR A 104 25.97 46.63 -1.47
C THR A 104 26.36 47.03 -2.88
N PHE A 105 25.70 46.44 -3.87
CA PHE A 105 25.86 46.83 -5.27
C PHE A 105 24.69 47.74 -5.67
N ILE A 106 25.00 48.80 -6.39
CA ILE A 106 24.02 49.73 -6.94
C ILE A 106 24.29 49.94 -8.43
N GLU A 107 23.24 49.99 -9.23
CA GLU A 107 23.28 50.21 -10.68
C GLU A 107 22.12 51.12 -11.10
N GLY A 108 22.32 51.89 -12.18
CA GLY A 108 21.29 52.75 -12.76
C GLY A 108 21.86 53.58 -13.92
N ASP A 109 20.97 54.09 -14.78
CA ASP A 109 21.34 54.88 -15.97
C ASP A 109 22.01 56.21 -15.56
N ARG A 110 21.55 56.78 -14.44
CA ARG A 110 22.12 57.98 -13.85
C ARG A 110 22.25 57.83 -12.34
N MET A 111 23.44 58.11 -11.82
CA MET A 111 23.72 58.13 -10.39
C MET A 111 24.15 59.55 -9.98
N THR A 112 23.46 60.12 -9.01
CA THR A 112 23.80 61.41 -8.38
C THR A 112 23.87 61.22 -6.88
N GLY A 113 24.94 61.68 -6.24
CA GLY A 113 25.10 61.49 -4.80
C GLY A 113 26.32 62.20 -4.24
N TYR A 114 26.34 62.34 -2.92
CA TYR A 114 27.48 62.85 -2.17
C TYR A 114 27.99 61.73 -1.27
N SER A 115 29.31 61.48 -1.31
CA SER A 115 29.96 60.52 -0.41
C SER A 115 29.57 60.83 1.03
N GLU A 116 29.13 59.81 1.77
CA GLU A 116 28.71 59.88 3.18
C GLU A 116 27.39 60.63 3.47
N ARG A 117 26.55 60.92 2.45
CA ARG A 117 25.22 61.54 2.66
C ARG A 117 24.08 60.76 2.01
N GLY A 118 24.30 60.21 0.82
CA GLY A 118 23.29 59.43 0.12
C GLY A 118 23.53 59.36 -1.39
N VAL A 119 22.82 58.43 -2.02
CA VAL A 119 22.87 58.19 -3.47
C VAL A 119 21.46 58.17 -4.04
N GLU A 120 21.30 58.71 -5.23
CA GLU A 120 20.06 58.72 -5.99
C GLU A 120 20.35 58.14 -7.37
N LEU A 121 19.58 57.11 -7.72
CA LEU A 121 19.67 56.34 -8.95
C LEU A 121 18.39 56.60 -9.74
N GLU A 122 18.52 56.94 -11.01
CA GLU A 122 17.41 57.15 -11.94
C GLU A 122 17.62 56.30 -13.20
N GLY A 123 16.55 55.64 -13.65
CA GLY A 123 16.54 54.75 -14.82
C GLY A 123 17.16 53.39 -14.51
N HIS A 124 16.36 52.31 -14.61
CA HIS A 124 16.78 50.94 -14.30
C HIS A 124 17.54 50.82 -12.96
N ALA A 125 17.08 51.57 -11.94
CA ALA A 125 17.76 51.64 -10.67
C ALA A 125 17.68 50.29 -9.95
N GLU A 126 18.82 49.75 -9.53
CA GLU A 126 18.96 48.45 -8.90
C GLU A 126 19.85 48.56 -7.66
N LEU A 127 19.44 47.93 -6.56
CA LEU A 127 20.20 47.78 -5.33
C LEU A 127 20.22 46.29 -4.94
N ARG A 128 21.41 45.74 -4.71
CA ARG A 128 21.63 44.34 -4.34
C ARG A 128 22.45 44.22 -3.07
N ARG A 129 21.95 43.46 -2.09
CA ARG A 129 22.67 43.15 -0.84
C ARG A 129 22.13 41.86 -0.24
N ASP A 130 23.00 40.99 0.25
CA ASP A 130 22.64 39.79 1.04
C ASP A 130 21.56 38.90 0.38
N GLY A 131 21.69 38.68 -0.94
CA GLY A 131 20.73 37.90 -1.72
C GLY A 131 19.35 38.56 -1.97
N GLY A 132 19.16 39.80 -1.49
CA GLY A 132 18.02 40.65 -1.81
C GLY A 132 18.31 41.59 -2.98
N VAL A 133 17.30 41.83 -3.82
CA VAL A 133 17.36 42.74 -4.98
C VAL A 133 16.17 43.70 -4.90
N VAL A 134 16.43 45.00 -4.96
CA VAL A 134 15.41 46.06 -5.10
C VAL A 134 15.65 46.73 -6.44
N LYS A 135 14.65 46.74 -7.33
CA LYS A 135 14.67 47.49 -8.59
C LYS A 135 13.56 48.54 -8.61
N GLY A 136 13.73 49.62 -9.36
CA GLY A 136 12.69 50.62 -9.60
C GLY A 136 13.10 51.63 -10.68
N ASP A 137 12.19 52.54 -11.04
CA ASP A 137 12.47 53.63 -11.98
C ASP A 137 13.37 54.68 -11.32
N LYS A 138 13.22 54.87 -10.01
CA LYS A 138 14.02 55.76 -9.16
C LYS A 138 14.29 55.09 -7.82
N LEU A 139 15.53 55.17 -7.34
CA LEU A 139 15.94 54.67 -6.02
C LEU A 139 16.84 55.68 -5.34
N SER A 140 16.42 56.20 -4.20
CA SER A 140 17.25 57.06 -3.34
C SER A 140 17.59 56.33 -2.06
N TYR A 141 18.85 56.39 -1.62
CA TYR A 141 19.30 55.90 -0.33
C TYR A 141 19.94 57.04 0.45
N ASP A 142 19.39 57.35 1.62
CA ASP A 142 19.91 58.33 2.57
C ASP A 142 20.67 57.58 3.67
N GLN A 143 21.97 57.86 3.79
CA GLN A 143 22.85 57.12 4.69
C GLN A 143 22.71 57.55 6.16
N ASP A 144 22.30 58.81 6.41
CA ASP A 144 22.13 59.34 7.77
C ASP A 144 20.88 58.73 8.45
N THR A 145 19.83 58.50 7.66
CA THR A 145 18.55 57.94 8.12
C THR A 145 18.39 56.45 7.86
N ASP A 146 19.33 55.84 7.14
CA ASP A 146 19.30 54.48 6.60
C ASP A 146 18.10 54.22 5.67
N GLU A 147 17.42 55.25 5.15
CA GLU A 147 16.18 55.10 4.35
C GLU A 147 16.49 54.95 2.85
N ALA A 148 16.18 53.79 2.29
CA ALA A 148 16.03 53.54 0.87
C ALA A 148 14.57 53.76 0.45
N HIS A 149 14.35 54.62 -0.53
CA HIS A 149 13.05 54.89 -1.13
C HIS A 149 13.12 54.56 -2.61
N ALA A 150 12.30 53.60 -3.04
CA ALA A 150 12.16 53.20 -4.42
C ALA A 150 10.77 53.60 -4.94
N GLU A 151 10.73 54.20 -6.14
CA GLU A 151 9.52 54.66 -6.80
C GLU A 151 9.48 54.18 -8.25
N GLY A 152 8.28 53.81 -8.73
CA GLY A 152 8.02 53.39 -10.09
C GLY A 152 8.47 51.94 -10.36
N ASN A 153 7.52 51.08 -10.70
CA ASN A 153 7.75 49.65 -11.03
C ASN A 153 8.68 48.93 -10.03
N VAL A 154 8.49 49.20 -8.74
CA VAL A 154 9.37 48.69 -7.68
C VAL A 154 9.25 47.17 -7.61
N ARG A 155 10.37 46.47 -7.71
CA ARG A 155 10.45 45.01 -7.58
C ARG A 155 11.40 44.66 -6.46
N LEU A 156 10.89 43.95 -5.46
CA LEU A 156 11.67 43.41 -4.34
C LEU A 156 11.72 41.89 -4.49
N SER A 157 12.91 41.32 -4.62
CA SER A 157 13.14 39.87 -4.67
C SER A 157 14.06 39.47 -3.52
N ARG A 158 13.64 38.51 -2.68
CA ARG A 158 14.44 37.97 -1.58
C ARG A 158 14.03 36.54 -1.26
N SER A 159 14.99 35.62 -1.13
CA SER A 159 14.77 34.24 -0.65
C SER A 159 13.64 33.49 -1.38
N GLY A 160 13.48 33.74 -2.69
CA GLY A 160 12.43 33.14 -3.52
C GLY A 160 11.03 33.75 -3.36
N THR A 161 10.91 34.91 -2.72
CA THR A 161 9.70 35.73 -2.71
C THR A 161 9.91 36.97 -3.57
N LEU A 162 8.98 37.24 -4.48
CA LEU A 162 8.95 38.44 -5.32
C LEU A 162 7.75 39.30 -4.93
N ALA A 163 7.95 40.59 -4.70
CA ALA A 163 6.90 41.58 -4.49
C ALA A 163 7.09 42.75 -5.45
N VAL A 164 6.01 43.17 -6.11
CA VAL A 164 6.01 44.23 -7.12
C VAL A 164 4.97 45.29 -6.74
N GLY A 165 5.35 46.56 -6.69
CA GLY A 165 4.46 47.65 -6.31
C GLY A 165 4.91 49.02 -6.85
N PRO A 166 4.08 50.06 -6.70
CA PRO A 166 4.41 51.42 -7.12
C PRO A 166 5.50 52.10 -6.28
N GLU A 167 5.62 51.74 -5.00
CA GLU A 167 6.51 52.41 -4.04
C GLU A 167 6.94 51.44 -2.93
N ALA A 168 8.21 51.51 -2.54
CA ALA A 168 8.70 50.87 -1.32
C ALA A 168 9.65 51.80 -0.54
N LYS A 169 9.54 51.77 0.78
CA LYS A 169 10.46 52.43 1.71
C LYS A 169 11.05 51.40 2.65
N LEU A 170 12.36 51.33 2.73
CA LEU A 170 13.10 50.32 3.47
C LEU A 170 14.26 50.96 4.21
N LYS A 171 14.44 50.63 5.47
CA LYS A 171 15.68 50.81 6.21
C LYS A 171 16.60 49.64 5.92
N VAL A 172 17.69 49.90 5.21
CA VAL A 172 18.50 48.84 4.59
C VAL A 172 19.25 48.02 5.65
N GLU A 173 19.84 48.65 6.66
CA GLU A 173 20.51 47.94 7.74
C GLU A 173 19.51 47.29 8.70
N ALA A 174 18.44 48.01 9.07
CA ALA A 174 17.44 47.49 10.01
C ALA A 174 16.53 46.40 9.41
N ASN A 175 16.47 46.26 8.08
CA ASN A 175 15.50 45.42 7.37
C ASN A 175 14.02 45.77 7.70
N GLU A 176 13.76 47.03 8.02
CA GLU A 176 12.44 47.53 8.40
C GLU A 176 11.84 48.38 7.29
N GLY A 177 10.53 48.40 7.09
CA GLY A 177 9.93 49.30 6.11
C GLY A 177 8.56 48.87 5.64
N TYR A 178 8.14 49.40 4.50
CA TYR A 178 6.88 49.01 3.89
C TYR A 178 6.90 49.09 2.36
N MET A 179 6.02 48.32 1.73
CA MET A 179 5.70 48.42 0.31
C MET A 179 4.19 48.64 0.17
N LEU A 180 3.78 49.60 -0.64
CA LEU A 180 2.37 49.93 -0.88
C LEU A 180 1.85 49.15 -2.09
N SER A 181 0.61 48.67 -1.98
CA SER A 181 -0.13 47.92 -3.00
C SER A 181 0.67 46.81 -3.72
N PRO A 182 1.37 45.92 -3.00
CA PRO A 182 2.19 44.91 -3.66
C PRO A 182 1.37 43.76 -4.24
N ASP A 183 1.71 43.37 -5.46
CA ASP A 183 1.45 42.04 -6.01
C ASP A 183 2.64 41.15 -5.65
N TYR A 184 2.41 40.04 -4.96
CA TYR A 184 3.46 39.17 -4.45
C TYR A 184 3.36 37.72 -4.95
N TYR A 185 4.49 37.04 -5.01
CA TYR A 185 4.63 35.65 -5.45
C TYR A 185 5.60 34.90 -4.54
N PHE A 186 5.16 33.75 -4.04
CA PHE A 186 5.93 32.81 -3.22
C PHE A 186 6.34 31.62 -4.08
N GLN A 187 7.63 31.52 -4.40
CA GLN A 187 8.16 30.48 -5.28
C GLN A 187 8.06 29.07 -4.68
N GLN A 188 8.27 28.93 -3.37
CA GLN A 188 8.25 27.62 -2.68
C GLN A 188 6.88 26.95 -2.74
N THR A 189 5.80 27.73 -2.66
CA THR A 189 4.42 27.20 -2.70
C THR A 189 3.79 27.33 -4.08
N GLY A 190 4.41 28.12 -4.98
CA GLY A 190 3.83 28.53 -6.25
C GLY A 190 2.59 29.43 -6.09
N GLY A 191 2.41 30.03 -4.92
CA GLY A 191 1.27 30.88 -4.59
C GLY A 191 1.52 32.35 -4.88
N ALA A 192 0.50 33.07 -5.33
CA ALA A 192 0.52 34.49 -5.63
C ALA A 192 -0.58 35.22 -4.86
N GLY A 193 -0.45 36.54 -4.74
CA GLY A 193 -1.40 37.34 -3.99
C GLY A 193 -1.27 38.84 -4.22
N LYS A 194 -2.22 39.58 -3.67
CA LYS A 194 -2.21 41.04 -3.64
C LYS A 194 -2.38 41.52 -2.21
N ALA A 195 -1.82 42.66 -1.85
CA ALA A 195 -2.07 43.27 -0.56
C ALA A 195 -2.22 44.79 -0.70
N GLU A 196 -2.78 45.45 0.32
CA GLU A 196 -2.73 46.91 0.35
C GLU A 196 -1.36 47.40 0.81
N ARG A 197 -0.74 46.69 1.74
CA ARG A 197 0.55 47.07 2.31
C ARG A 197 1.24 45.87 2.93
N ILE A 198 2.54 45.72 2.66
CA ILE A 198 3.43 44.83 3.41
C ILE A 198 4.29 45.71 4.32
N ASP A 199 4.30 45.41 5.61
CA ASP A 199 5.20 46.00 6.61
C ASP A 199 6.32 44.98 6.91
N PHE A 200 7.57 45.32 6.61
CA PHE A 200 8.75 44.56 7.02
C PHE A 200 9.14 45.03 8.42
N LEU A 201 9.05 44.14 9.41
CA LEU A 201 9.31 44.48 10.81
C LEU A 201 10.75 44.21 11.22
N ASP A 202 11.40 43.25 10.57
CA ASP A 202 12.82 42.93 10.64
C ASP A 202 13.18 41.90 9.55
N LYS A 203 14.36 41.30 9.63
CA LYS A 203 14.86 40.31 8.65
C LYS A 203 13.98 39.06 8.51
N ASP A 204 13.26 38.65 9.57
CA ASP A 204 12.51 37.39 9.60
C ASP A 204 10.99 37.60 9.72
N ARG A 205 10.54 38.78 10.16
CA ARG A 205 9.13 39.08 10.43
C ARG A 205 8.55 40.12 9.49
N SER A 206 7.37 39.83 8.95
CA SER A 206 6.59 40.76 8.15
C SER A 206 5.09 40.66 8.41
N THR A 207 4.37 41.75 8.21
CA THR A 207 2.91 41.83 8.33
C THR A 207 2.31 42.31 7.02
N ILE A 208 1.42 41.51 6.44
CA ILE A 208 0.71 41.82 5.20
C ILE A 208 -0.72 42.24 5.54
N LYS A 209 -1.11 43.47 5.17
CA LYS A 209 -2.44 44.03 5.43
C LYS A 209 -3.35 43.89 4.21
N ARG A 210 -4.59 43.44 4.45
CA ARG A 210 -5.62 43.18 3.42
C ARG A 210 -5.06 42.34 2.26
N ALA A 211 -4.58 41.15 2.61
CA ALA A 211 -3.91 40.25 1.70
C ALA A 211 -4.90 39.29 1.01
N SER A 212 -4.61 38.91 -0.22
CA SER A 212 -5.20 37.76 -0.91
C SER A 212 -4.13 36.73 -1.26
N TYR A 213 -4.45 35.44 -1.28
CA TYR A 213 -3.52 34.35 -1.64
C TYR A 213 -4.25 33.31 -2.51
N THR A 214 -3.62 32.88 -3.59
CA THR A 214 -4.12 31.81 -4.47
C THR A 214 -2.96 31.07 -5.15
N THR A 215 -3.18 29.81 -5.51
CA THR A 215 -2.26 29.07 -6.41
C THR A 215 -2.81 28.95 -7.83
N CYS A 216 -3.92 29.63 -8.11
CA CYS A 216 -4.47 29.75 -9.46
C CYS A 216 -3.68 30.75 -10.29
N SER A 217 -3.76 30.61 -11.61
CA SER A 217 -3.18 31.59 -12.53
C SER A 217 -3.81 32.97 -12.30
N PRO A 218 -3.04 34.06 -12.44
CA PRO A 218 -3.54 35.43 -12.23
C PRO A 218 -4.80 35.77 -13.05
N ASP A 219 -4.92 35.20 -14.25
CA ASP A 219 -6.04 35.42 -15.16
C ASP A 219 -7.36 34.79 -14.70
N ASN A 220 -7.31 33.79 -13.82
CA ASN A 220 -8.50 33.09 -13.34
C ASN A 220 -8.33 32.52 -11.92
N ALA A 221 -8.65 33.33 -10.92
CA ALA A 221 -8.66 32.94 -9.51
C ALA A 221 -9.96 32.21 -9.12
N ASP A 222 -10.12 30.96 -9.57
CA ASP A 222 -11.25 30.09 -9.20
C ASP A 222 -11.43 30.01 -7.68
N TRP A 223 -10.33 30.04 -6.93
CA TRP A 223 -10.34 30.20 -5.48
C TRP A 223 -9.29 31.21 -5.05
N TYR A 224 -9.56 31.92 -3.97
CA TYR A 224 -8.58 32.74 -3.29
C TYR A 224 -8.93 32.85 -1.81
N PHE A 225 -7.89 32.89 -1.01
CA PHE A 225 -7.97 33.20 0.40
C PHE A 225 -7.77 34.71 0.59
N SER A 226 -8.54 35.34 1.47
CA SER A 226 -8.39 36.75 1.83
C SER A 226 -8.26 36.91 3.33
N ALA A 227 -7.42 37.83 3.80
CA ALA A 227 -7.22 38.10 5.22
C ALA A 227 -7.05 39.58 5.48
N ASN A 228 -7.52 40.05 6.65
CA ASN A 228 -7.30 41.42 7.08
C ASN A 228 -5.83 41.68 7.40
N GLN A 229 -5.16 40.68 7.97
CA GLN A 229 -3.76 40.73 8.35
C GLN A 229 -3.15 39.32 8.24
N ILE A 230 -1.95 39.21 7.71
CA ILE A 230 -1.14 37.99 7.73
C ILE A 230 0.21 38.34 8.34
N ASP A 231 0.55 37.72 9.46
CA ASP A 231 1.87 37.84 10.08
C ASP A 231 2.71 36.64 9.67
N LEU A 232 3.88 36.89 9.07
CA LEU A 232 4.84 35.87 8.66
C LEU A 232 6.06 35.96 9.58
N ASP A 233 6.46 34.82 10.14
CA ASP A 233 7.63 34.66 10.99
C ASP A 233 8.50 33.55 10.38
N SER A 234 9.55 33.95 9.67
CA SER A 234 10.46 33.05 8.96
C SER A 234 11.46 32.38 9.91
N ASP A 235 11.75 32.94 11.08
CA ASP A 235 12.56 32.29 12.10
C ASP A 235 11.81 31.08 12.67
N ARG A 236 10.53 31.28 12.99
CA ARG A 236 9.65 30.21 13.47
C ARG A 236 8.99 29.40 12.36
N GLN A 237 9.21 29.73 11.09
CA GLN A 237 8.60 29.08 9.92
C GLN A 237 7.06 28.99 10.01
N VAL A 238 6.40 30.06 10.45
CA VAL A 238 4.94 30.12 10.67
C VAL A 238 4.32 31.40 10.10
N GLY A 239 3.20 31.25 9.41
CA GLY A 239 2.30 32.34 9.06
C GLY A 239 1.01 32.28 9.89
N VAL A 240 0.50 33.42 10.34
CA VAL A 240 -0.79 33.55 11.03
C VAL A 240 -1.66 34.55 10.29
N ALA A 241 -2.80 34.10 9.77
CA ALA A 241 -3.77 34.95 9.09
C ALA A 241 -4.96 35.26 9.99
N TYR A 242 -5.35 36.53 10.07
CA TYR A 242 -6.47 37.05 10.87
C TYR A 242 -7.62 37.53 9.97
N GLY A 243 -8.86 37.23 10.38
CA GLY A 243 -10.07 37.56 9.62
C GLY A 243 -10.07 36.89 8.25
N GLY A 244 -9.65 35.63 8.20
CA GLY A 244 -9.47 34.88 6.97
C GLY A 244 -10.79 34.42 6.36
N VAL A 245 -10.97 34.62 5.05
CA VAL A 245 -12.12 34.14 4.27
C VAL A 245 -11.61 33.44 3.02
N LEU A 246 -11.95 32.16 2.88
CA LEU A 246 -11.73 31.37 1.67
C LEU A 246 -12.93 31.57 0.73
N ASN A 247 -12.64 32.10 -0.46
CA ASN A 247 -13.62 32.30 -1.52
C ASN A 247 -13.40 31.25 -2.61
N PHE A 248 -14.50 30.70 -3.12
CA PHE A 248 -14.51 29.80 -4.26
C PHE A 248 -15.55 30.31 -5.27
N PHE A 249 -15.10 30.63 -6.48
CA PHE A 249 -15.87 31.34 -7.51
C PHE A 249 -16.53 32.63 -6.98
N GLY A 250 -15.80 33.38 -6.15
CA GLY A 250 -16.29 34.61 -5.51
C GLY A 250 -17.28 34.41 -4.37
N VAL A 251 -17.65 33.17 -4.04
CA VAL A 251 -18.54 32.84 -2.93
C VAL A 251 -17.70 32.52 -1.68
N PRO A 252 -17.92 33.17 -0.54
CA PRO A 252 -17.23 32.82 0.70
C PRO A 252 -17.72 31.46 1.20
N ILE A 253 -16.86 30.45 1.21
CA ILE A 253 -17.20 29.07 1.60
C ILE A 253 -16.72 28.71 3.01
N ALA A 254 -15.70 29.39 3.52
CA ALA A 254 -15.19 29.20 4.87
C ALA A 254 -14.59 30.49 5.40
N ALA A 255 -14.80 30.77 6.68
CA ALA A 255 -14.19 31.89 7.38
C ALA A 255 -13.56 31.41 8.69
N ALA A 256 -12.41 31.97 9.04
CA ALA A 256 -11.71 31.68 10.28
C ALA A 256 -11.24 33.00 10.90
N PRO A 257 -11.53 33.25 12.20
CA PRO A 257 -11.09 34.46 12.87
C PRO A 257 -9.56 34.56 12.92
N ALA A 258 -8.88 33.42 13.10
CA ALA A 258 -7.45 33.27 12.90
C ALA A 258 -7.11 31.83 12.52
N PHE A 259 -6.10 31.62 11.66
CA PHE A 259 -5.47 30.30 11.49
C PHE A 259 -3.99 30.45 11.21
N SER A 260 -3.23 29.42 11.54
CA SER A 260 -1.79 29.36 11.29
C SER A 260 -1.47 28.34 10.21
N PHE A 261 -0.45 28.60 9.40
CA PHE A 261 0.05 27.71 8.36
C PHE A 261 1.59 27.65 8.41
N PRO A 262 2.19 26.49 8.10
CA PRO A 262 3.65 26.40 8.04
C PRO A 262 4.18 27.11 6.79
N LEU A 263 5.37 27.71 6.90
CA LEU A 263 6.10 28.27 5.75
C LEU A 263 7.05 27.25 5.08
N ASN A 264 7.15 26.05 5.66
CA ASN A 264 7.92 24.91 5.19
C ASN A 264 7.11 23.61 5.31
N ASP A 265 7.77 22.46 5.12
CA ASP A 265 7.13 21.14 5.25
C ASP A 265 6.91 20.68 6.71
N ASP A 266 7.13 21.54 7.71
CA ASP A 266 6.94 21.17 9.12
C ASP A 266 5.47 20.98 9.47
N ARG A 267 5.22 19.97 10.30
CA ARG A 267 3.88 19.70 10.84
C ARG A 267 3.46 20.82 11.80
N ARG A 268 2.22 21.29 11.68
CA ARG A 268 1.64 22.32 12.57
C ARG A 268 0.22 21.95 12.97
N SER A 269 -0.19 22.41 14.15
CA SER A 269 -1.56 22.25 14.62
C SER A 269 -2.53 23.11 13.81
N GLY A 270 -3.73 22.60 13.53
CA GLY A 270 -4.73 23.33 12.76
C GLY A 270 -5.91 22.47 12.33
N PHE A 271 -6.91 23.13 11.75
CA PHE A 271 -8.03 22.45 11.12
C PHE A 271 -7.57 21.73 9.85
N LEU A 272 -8.01 20.50 9.70
CA LEU A 272 -7.88 19.73 8.48
C LEU A 272 -9.09 19.99 7.57
N ALA A 273 -8.98 19.64 6.30
CA ALA A 273 -10.10 19.76 5.38
C ALA A 273 -11.32 18.99 5.91
N PRO A 274 -12.51 19.62 6.00
CA PRO A 274 -13.72 18.94 6.44
C PRO A 274 -14.11 17.85 5.45
N LEU A 275 -14.68 16.77 5.95
CA LEU A 275 -15.31 15.76 5.12
C LEU A 275 -16.82 15.90 5.20
N MET A 276 -17.46 16.01 4.04
CA MET A 276 -18.91 16.09 3.94
C MET A 276 -19.45 14.98 3.04
N GLY A 277 -20.60 14.45 3.41
CA GLY A 277 -21.29 13.45 2.63
C GLY A 277 -22.75 13.33 3.05
N TYR A 278 -23.47 12.53 2.29
CA TYR A 278 -24.84 12.15 2.62
C TYR A 278 -24.95 10.64 2.55
N GLY A 279 -25.45 9.99 3.60
CA GLY A 279 -25.60 8.54 3.68
C GLY A 279 -27.02 8.15 4.06
N SER A 280 -27.52 7.03 3.52
CA SER A 280 -28.86 6.52 3.87
C SER A 280 -29.02 6.16 5.34
N ARG A 281 -27.91 5.93 6.07
CA ARG A 281 -27.88 5.59 7.50
C ARG A 281 -27.57 6.78 8.41
N SER A 282 -26.68 7.67 7.96
CA SER A 282 -26.16 8.80 8.74
C SER A 282 -26.85 10.14 8.43
N GLY A 283 -27.61 10.22 7.33
CA GLY A 283 -28.12 11.49 6.82
C GLY A 283 -27.00 12.36 6.28
N PHE A 284 -27.10 13.67 6.48
CA PHE A 284 -25.98 14.57 6.24
C PHE A 284 -24.89 14.31 7.28
N ASP A 285 -23.67 14.06 6.80
CA ASP A 285 -22.49 13.66 7.58
C ASP A 285 -21.40 14.72 7.37
N LEU A 286 -21.01 15.40 8.45
CA LEU A 286 -19.95 16.41 8.45
C LEU A 286 -18.91 16.06 9.51
N THR A 287 -17.69 15.77 9.09
CA THR A 287 -16.53 15.56 9.97
C THR A 287 -15.61 16.77 9.90
N MET A 288 -15.25 17.34 11.06
CA MET A 288 -14.37 18.51 11.17
C MET A 288 -13.12 18.17 12.01
N PRO A 289 -12.03 17.67 11.40
CA PRO A 289 -10.85 17.27 12.16
C PRO A 289 -9.97 18.47 12.55
N TYR A 290 -9.46 18.45 13.77
CA TYR A 290 -8.41 19.36 14.25
C TYR A 290 -7.18 18.54 14.64
N TYR A 291 -6.06 18.85 14.00
CA TYR A 291 -4.77 18.21 14.23
C TYR A 291 -3.96 19.01 15.26
N PHE A 292 -3.40 18.32 16.23
CA PHE A 292 -2.49 18.83 17.25
C PHE A 292 -1.10 18.23 17.02
N ASN A 293 -0.16 19.04 16.57
CA ASN A 293 1.26 18.70 16.60
C ASN A 293 1.78 18.88 18.03
N ILE A 294 1.73 17.83 18.86
CA ILE A 294 2.14 17.90 20.27
C ILE A 294 3.67 17.94 20.39
N ALA A 295 4.36 17.08 19.64
CA ALA A 295 5.82 17.05 19.54
C ALA A 295 6.24 16.36 18.21
N PRO A 296 7.51 16.46 17.78
CA PRO A 296 7.97 15.80 16.55
C PRO A 296 7.70 14.29 16.52
N ASN A 297 7.53 13.67 17.68
CA ASN A 297 7.36 12.24 17.82
C ASN A 297 5.95 11.82 18.30
N ARG A 298 5.00 12.76 18.46
CA ARG A 298 3.62 12.42 18.82
C ARG A 298 2.62 13.48 18.36
N ASP A 299 1.45 13.04 17.94
CA ASP A 299 0.37 13.91 17.49
C ASP A 299 -0.99 13.38 17.94
N LEU A 300 -1.98 14.27 17.95
CA LEU A 300 -3.37 13.98 18.26
C LEU A 300 -4.26 14.62 17.21
N THR A 301 -5.23 13.89 16.69
CA THR A 301 -6.29 14.45 15.84
C THR A 301 -7.62 14.22 16.53
N ILE A 302 -8.34 15.29 16.86
CA ILE A 302 -9.71 15.20 17.38
C ILE A 302 -10.66 15.55 16.24
N TYR A 303 -11.68 14.74 16.01
CA TYR A 303 -12.62 14.93 14.91
C TYR A 303 -14.07 14.77 15.39
N PRO A 304 -14.78 15.87 15.70
CA PRO A 304 -16.23 15.86 15.77
C PRO A 304 -16.83 15.46 14.42
N ARG A 305 -17.82 14.58 14.46
CA ARG A 305 -18.59 14.10 13.31
C ARG A 305 -20.07 14.24 13.59
N LEU A 306 -20.72 15.18 12.91
CA LEU A 306 -22.15 15.39 12.96
C LEU A 306 -22.85 14.49 11.95
N MET A 307 -23.82 13.68 12.41
CA MET A 307 -24.70 12.87 11.56
C MET A 307 -26.13 13.26 11.86
N THR A 308 -26.86 13.87 10.91
CA THR A 308 -28.20 14.43 11.18
C THR A 308 -29.23 13.40 11.62
N GLU A 309 -29.01 12.13 11.27
CA GLU A 309 -29.90 11.02 11.60
C GLU A 309 -29.50 10.25 12.86
N ARG A 310 -28.37 10.59 13.50
CA ARG A 310 -27.82 9.83 14.64
C ARG A 310 -27.33 10.69 15.80
N GLY A 311 -26.78 11.87 15.53
CA GLY A 311 -26.24 12.78 16.55
C GLY A 311 -24.79 13.17 16.30
N LEU A 312 -24.16 13.73 17.33
CA LEU A 312 -22.77 14.19 17.30
C LEU A 312 -21.84 13.12 17.88
N GLN A 313 -21.02 12.52 17.04
CA GLN A 313 -19.94 11.62 17.45
C GLN A 313 -18.66 12.43 17.69
N LEU A 314 -17.89 12.07 18.71
CA LEU A 314 -16.53 12.58 18.92
C LEU A 314 -15.53 11.45 18.72
N GLY A 315 -14.60 11.64 17.79
CA GLY A 315 -13.48 10.73 17.55
C GLY A 315 -12.13 11.36 17.86
N GLY A 316 -11.15 10.51 18.15
CA GLY A 316 -9.78 10.89 18.42
C GLY A 316 -8.78 9.86 17.91
N GLU A 317 -7.71 10.31 17.26
CA GLU A 317 -6.55 9.51 16.87
C GLU A 317 -5.29 10.08 17.51
N TYR A 318 -4.63 9.32 18.38
CA TYR A 318 -3.34 9.65 18.97
C TYR A 318 -2.25 8.76 18.39
N ARG A 319 -1.20 9.35 17.83
CA ARG A 319 -0.04 8.62 17.29
C ARG A 319 1.20 9.01 18.04
N TYR A 320 2.08 8.04 18.27
CA TYR A 320 3.34 8.27 18.94
C TYR A 320 4.43 7.37 18.36
N LEU A 321 5.65 7.88 18.40
CA LEU A 321 6.87 7.26 17.96
C LEU A 321 7.96 7.63 18.97
N GLY A 322 8.82 6.70 19.35
CA GLY A 322 9.95 6.95 20.23
C GLY A 322 11.10 6.02 19.88
N GLN A 323 12.17 6.09 20.68
CA GLN A 323 13.29 5.17 20.49
C GLN A 323 12.84 3.74 20.84
N GLY A 324 12.72 2.91 19.82
CA GLY A 324 12.32 1.51 19.98
C GLY A 324 10.84 1.31 20.30
N TYR A 325 9.96 2.30 20.15
CA TYR A 325 8.51 2.06 20.27
C TYR A 325 7.70 2.94 19.32
N SER A 326 6.54 2.44 18.90
CA SER A 326 5.56 3.20 18.12
C SER A 326 4.16 2.70 18.40
N GLY A 327 3.16 3.54 18.16
CA GLY A 327 1.79 3.10 18.29
C GLY A 327 0.76 4.13 17.85
N ARG A 328 -0.49 3.65 17.82
CA ARG A 328 -1.68 4.39 17.42
C ARG A 328 -2.83 4.00 18.32
N ILE A 329 -3.52 4.99 18.87
CA ILE A 329 -4.75 4.82 19.62
C ILE A 329 -5.85 5.57 18.87
N ARG A 330 -6.95 4.88 18.56
CA ARG A 330 -8.17 5.46 18.03
C ARG A 330 -9.32 5.18 18.96
N ALA A 331 -10.14 6.18 19.23
CA ALA A 331 -11.34 6.04 20.03
C ALA A 331 -12.44 6.91 19.45
N GLU A 332 -13.67 6.38 19.42
CA GLU A 332 -14.85 7.07 18.92
C GLU A 332 -16.00 6.84 19.88
N PHE A 333 -16.77 7.89 20.16
CA PHE A 333 -17.90 7.85 21.06
C PHE A 333 -19.05 8.70 20.51
N LEU A 334 -20.21 8.07 20.36
CA LEU A 334 -21.49 8.68 20.02
C LEU A 334 -22.43 8.47 21.21
N PRO A 335 -22.69 9.52 22.01
CA PRO A 335 -23.72 9.45 23.03
C PRO A 335 -25.11 9.44 22.38
N ASP A 336 -26.04 8.71 22.99
CA ASP A 336 -27.47 8.75 22.69
C ASP A 336 -27.79 8.72 21.18
N ASP A 337 -27.32 7.69 20.46
CA ASP A 337 -27.58 7.53 19.02
C ASP A 337 -29.10 7.58 18.78
N GLN A 338 -29.56 8.59 18.06
CA GLN A 338 -30.99 8.86 17.84
C GLN A 338 -31.74 7.73 17.13
N LYS A 339 -31.03 6.81 16.44
CA LYS A 339 -31.63 5.63 15.80
C LYS A 339 -31.71 4.42 16.73
N THR A 340 -30.75 4.25 17.64
CA THR A 340 -30.68 3.06 18.50
C THR A 340 -30.98 3.33 19.97
N ASN A 341 -31.13 4.59 20.37
CA ASN A 341 -31.28 5.06 21.75
C ASN A 341 -30.21 4.47 22.69
N SER A 342 -28.95 4.43 22.24
CA SER A 342 -27.85 3.82 22.98
C SER A 342 -26.53 4.57 22.75
N ASN A 343 -25.61 4.43 23.71
CA ASN A 343 -24.25 4.93 23.58
C ASN A 343 -23.43 3.98 22.72
N ARG A 344 -22.82 4.50 21.65
CA ARG A 344 -22.11 3.71 20.66
C ARG A 344 -20.65 4.13 20.56
N TRP A 345 -19.74 3.17 20.54
CA TRP A 345 -18.32 3.45 20.64
C TRP A 345 -17.46 2.39 19.96
N ALA A 346 -16.26 2.79 19.59
CA ALA A 346 -15.21 1.89 19.14
C ALA A 346 -13.86 2.37 19.64
N TYR A 347 -12.95 1.44 19.89
CA TYR A 347 -11.55 1.78 20.11
C TYR A 347 -10.61 0.76 19.45
N SER A 348 -9.45 1.25 19.07
CA SER A 348 -8.36 0.49 18.47
C SER A 348 -7.05 0.96 19.08
N ILE A 349 -6.27 0.03 19.64
CA ILE A 349 -4.96 0.29 20.24
C ILE A 349 -3.96 -0.61 19.53
N GLN A 350 -2.98 0.01 18.89
CA GLN A 350 -1.86 -0.66 18.25
C GLN A 350 -0.57 -0.13 18.87
N HIS A 351 0.29 -1.03 19.32
CA HIS A 351 1.58 -0.69 19.92
C HIS A 351 2.62 -1.73 19.54
N ASN A 352 3.83 -1.27 19.23
CA ASN A 352 5.00 -2.11 19.00
C ASN A 352 6.17 -1.51 19.78
N GLN A 353 6.93 -2.34 20.48
CA GLN A 353 8.06 -1.91 21.28
C GLN A 353 9.20 -2.94 21.26
N ASN A 354 10.39 -2.49 20.90
CA ASN A 354 11.65 -3.21 21.04
C ASN A 354 12.11 -3.06 22.50
N LEU A 355 11.98 -4.13 23.28
CA LEU A 355 12.39 -4.17 24.68
C LEU A 355 13.90 -4.41 24.83
N ALA A 356 14.46 -5.23 23.93
CA ALA A 356 15.89 -5.52 23.83
C ALA A 356 16.22 -5.97 22.40
N LYS A 357 17.50 -6.17 22.08
CA LYS A 357 17.91 -6.70 20.76
C LYS A 357 17.21 -8.03 20.49
N GLY A 358 16.40 -8.08 19.45
CA GLY A 358 15.60 -9.25 19.07
C GLY A 358 14.32 -9.46 19.86
N LEU A 359 14.10 -8.77 21.00
CA LEU A 359 12.92 -8.91 21.87
C LEU A 359 11.92 -7.78 21.61
N ASN A 360 10.79 -8.11 20.99
CA ASN A 360 9.76 -7.14 20.62
C ASN A 360 8.42 -7.49 21.27
N ALA A 361 7.84 -6.54 22.00
CA ALA A 361 6.48 -6.60 22.50
C ALA A 361 5.52 -5.92 21.52
N TYR A 362 4.29 -6.42 21.45
CA TYR A 362 3.23 -5.82 20.64
C TYR A 362 1.87 -5.93 21.33
N LEU A 363 0.98 -5.00 20.97
CA LEU A 363 -0.42 -4.96 21.42
C LEU A 363 -1.30 -4.56 20.23
N ASN A 364 -2.36 -5.31 20.00
CA ASN A 364 -3.39 -5.04 18.99
C ASN A 364 -4.77 -5.33 19.57
N VAL A 365 -5.43 -4.30 20.07
CA VAL A 365 -6.74 -4.41 20.73
C VAL A 365 -7.76 -3.59 19.96
N ASN A 366 -8.79 -4.25 19.45
CA ASN A 366 -9.90 -3.61 18.77
C ASN A 366 -11.20 -4.08 19.44
N ARG A 367 -12.11 -3.13 19.68
CA ARG A 367 -13.41 -3.44 20.27
C ARG A 367 -14.44 -2.40 19.86
N VAL A 368 -15.68 -2.85 19.69
CA VAL A 368 -16.85 -2.02 19.39
C VAL A 368 -17.96 -2.25 20.41
N SER A 369 -18.90 -1.32 20.49
CA SER A 369 -20.02 -1.35 21.44
C SER A 369 -21.04 -2.44 21.17
N ASP A 370 -21.33 -2.74 19.90
CA ASP A 370 -22.47 -3.55 19.48
C ASP A 370 -22.24 -4.24 18.12
N ASP A 371 -23.12 -5.20 17.81
CA ASP A 371 -23.04 -6.05 16.61
C ASP A 371 -23.24 -5.27 15.30
N GLN A 372 -24.04 -4.19 15.32
CA GLN A 372 -24.35 -3.37 14.16
C GLN A 372 -23.33 -2.23 13.93
N TYR A 373 -22.31 -2.12 14.77
CA TYR A 373 -21.27 -1.10 14.62
C TYR A 373 -20.61 -1.01 13.26
N PRO A 374 -20.04 -2.10 12.73
CA PRO A 374 -19.46 -2.06 11.39
C PRO A 374 -20.46 -1.75 10.28
N ASP A 375 -21.74 -2.09 10.43
CA ASP A 375 -22.75 -1.86 9.39
C ASP A 375 -23.15 -0.38 9.27
N ASP A 376 -23.07 0.36 10.37
CA ASP A 376 -23.58 1.72 10.47
C ASP A 376 -22.52 2.81 10.26
N PHE A 377 -21.29 2.59 10.72
CA PHE A 377 -20.25 3.64 10.78
C PHE A 377 -19.14 3.48 9.75
N ASN A 378 -18.93 2.27 9.20
CA ASN A 378 -17.80 1.99 8.33
C ASN A 378 -17.99 2.43 6.88
N ARG A 379 -16.85 2.64 6.20
CA ARG A 379 -16.81 3.29 4.89
C ARG A 379 -16.55 2.35 3.71
N SER A 380 -16.52 1.03 3.91
CA SER A 380 -16.29 0.07 2.82
C SER A 380 -16.99 -1.26 3.08
N VAL A 381 -17.21 -2.04 2.02
CA VAL A 381 -17.76 -3.42 2.12
C VAL A 381 -16.95 -4.26 3.08
N ALA A 382 -15.62 -4.26 2.96
CA ALA A 382 -14.72 -5.06 3.78
C ALA A 382 -14.86 -4.72 5.28
N GLN A 383 -14.89 -3.44 5.61
CA GLN A 383 -15.04 -2.99 7.00
C GLN A 383 -16.46 -3.27 7.53
N SER A 384 -17.49 -3.12 6.70
CA SER A 384 -18.87 -3.44 7.11
C SER A 384 -19.09 -4.95 7.25
N ALA A 385 -18.32 -5.78 6.55
CA ALA A 385 -18.34 -7.24 6.69
C ALA A 385 -17.56 -7.78 7.91
N GLN A 386 -16.75 -6.95 8.57
CA GLN A 386 -15.92 -7.40 9.70
C GLN A 386 -16.78 -7.82 10.89
N ARG A 387 -16.69 -9.09 11.29
CA ARG A 387 -17.41 -9.65 12.45
C ARG A 387 -16.51 -10.15 13.57
N GLN A 388 -15.20 -10.12 13.38
CA GLN A 388 -14.22 -10.47 14.42
C GLN A 388 -13.29 -9.30 14.70
N TYR A 389 -13.25 -8.88 15.96
CA TYR A 389 -12.38 -7.82 16.45
C TYR A 389 -11.34 -8.43 17.39
N VAL A 390 -10.09 -8.42 16.93
CA VAL A 390 -8.95 -9.02 17.64
C VAL A 390 -8.55 -8.21 18.87
N GLN A 391 -8.27 -8.92 19.95
CA GLN A 391 -7.75 -8.41 21.21
C GLN A 391 -6.53 -9.25 21.59
N GLU A 392 -5.35 -8.81 21.15
CA GLU A 392 -4.10 -9.57 21.24
C GLU A 392 -2.98 -8.74 21.85
N GLY A 393 -2.16 -9.38 22.68
CA GLY A 393 -0.89 -8.84 23.14
C GLY A 393 0.12 -9.95 23.30
N GLY A 394 1.37 -9.67 22.98
CA GLY A 394 2.42 -10.68 23.00
C GLY A 394 3.83 -10.12 22.97
N VAL A 395 4.78 -11.04 23.08
CA VAL A 395 6.21 -10.79 22.98
C VAL A 395 6.80 -11.80 22.02
N THR A 396 7.71 -11.34 21.16
CA THR A 396 8.48 -12.15 20.23
C THR A 396 9.95 -11.97 20.54
N TYR A 397 10.74 -13.03 20.40
CA TYR A 397 12.18 -13.01 20.58
C TYR A 397 12.87 -13.72 19.43
N ASN A 398 13.60 -12.95 18.62
CA ASN A 398 14.45 -13.45 17.56
C ASN A 398 15.89 -13.56 18.08
N TRP A 399 16.42 -14.77 18.12
CA TRP A 399 17.76 -15.04 18.59
C TRP A 399 18.44 -16.08 17.70
N GLN A 400 19.37 -15.61 16.84
CA GLN A 400 20.07 -16.44 15.86
C GLN A 400 19.06 -17.19 14.98
N ASP A 401 19.08 -18.52 15.04
CA ASP A 401 18.22 -19.45 14.30
C ASP A 401 16.85 -19.67 15.00
N PHE A 402 16.63 -19.06 16.18
CA PHE A 402 15.41 -19.21 16.98
C PHE A 402 14.46 -18.02 16.84
N PHE A 403 13.17 -18.32 16.73
CA PHE A 403 12.05 -17.40 16.93
C PHE A 403 11.17 -17.94 18.05
N LEU A 404 11.01 -17.18 19.12
CA LEU A 404 10.11 -17.51 20.23
C LEU A 404 8.99 -16.49 20.28
N MET A 405 7.78 -16.92 20.63
CA MET A 405 6.61 -16.05 20.77
C MET A 405 5.77 -16.49 21.96
N ALA A 406 5.35 -15.53 22.77
CA ALA A 406 4.38 -15.71 23.82
C ALA A 406 3.26 -14.69 23.61
N ARG A 407 2.01 -15.13 23.54
CA ARG A 407 0.87 -14.23 23.33
C ARG A 407 -0.40 -14.65 24.08
N VAL A 408 -1.27 -13.68 24.27
CA VAL A 408 -2.68 -13.86 24.61
C VAL A 408 -3.50 -13.28 23.49
N GLN A 409 -4.41 -14.07 22.92
CA GLN A 409 -5.26 -13.67 21.80
C GLN A 409 -6.72 -14.00 22.11
N LYS A 410 -7.57 -12.97 22.06
CA LYS A 410 -9.01 -13.05 22.23
C LYS A 410 -9.73 -12.39 21.05
N PHE A 411 -11.01 -12.67 20.92
CA PHE A 411 -11.85 -12.10 19.87
C PHE A 411 -13.16 -11.59 20.45
N GLN A 412 -13.55 -10.36 20.09
CA GLN A 412 -14.96 -9.98 20.12
C GLN A 412 -15.58 -10.43 18.80
N THR A 413 -16.43 -11.44 18.86
CA THR A 413 -17.21 -11.89 17.70
C THR A 413 -18.58 -11.25 17.73
N LEU A 414 -18.94 -10.60 16.63
CA LEU A 414 -20.21 -9.90 16.45
C LEU A 414 -21.21 -10.80 15.74
N ARG A 415 -22.49 -10.70 16.12
CA ARG A 415 -23.57 -11.46 15.48
C ARG A 415 -23.71 -11.09 13.99
N PRO A 416 -24.11 -12.03 13.13
CA PRO A 416 -24.59 -13.40 13.43
C PRO A 416 -23.48 -14.45 13.57
N SER A 417 -22.20 -14.07 13.59
CA SER A 417 -21.10 -15.03 13.74
C SER A 417 -21.01 -15.60 15.16
N GLU A 418 -20.65 -16.87 15.28
CA GLU A 418 -20.43 -17.54 16.57
C GLU A 418 -19.00 -17.32 17.09
N PRO A 419 -18.79 -17.28 18.42
CA PRO A 419 -17.47 -17.11 19.02
C PRO A 419 -16.43 -18.10 18.49
N SER A 420 -15.21 -17.62 18.28
CA SER A 420 -14.04 -18.46 17.95
C SER A 420 -13.17 -18.73 19.17
N TYR A 421 -12.34 -19.77 19.09
CA TYR A 421 -11.39 -20.11 20.15
C TYR A 421 -10.36 -18.98 20.39
N GLU A 422 -10.19 -18.63 21.66
CA GLU A 422 -9.16 -17.78 22.23
C GLU A 422 -7.93 -18.61 22.59
N ARG A 423 -6.75 -17.99 22.53
CA ARG A 423 -5.45 -18.60 22.89
C ARG A 423 -4.88 -17.89 24.11
N VAL A 424 -4.95 -18.51 25.28
CA VAL A 424 -4.74 -17.83 26.58
C VAL A 424 -3.96 -18.72 27.57
N PRO A 425 -2.62 -18.74 27.53
CA PRO A 425 -1.74 -18.16 26.51
C PRO A 425 -1.42 -19.15 25.37
N GLN A 426 -0.71 -18.66 24.36
CA GLN A 426 0.06 -19.46 23.40
C GLN A 426 1.55 -19.15 23.56
N LEU A 427 2.36 -20.21 23.59
CA LEU A 427 3.81 -20.18 23.55
C LEU A 427 4.25 -20.95 22.30
N ASN A 428 4.89 -20.28 21.35
CA ASN A 428 5.37 -20.86 20.12
C ASN A 428 6.89 -20.69 20.03
N GLY A 429 7.58 -21.70 19.54
CA GLY A 429 9.02 -21.69 19.31
C GLY A 429 9.33 -22.31 17.96
N LYS A 430 10.14 -21.63 17.15
CA LYS A 430 10.64 -22.12 15.86
C LYS A 430 12.15 -22.04 15.86
N TYR A 431 12.78 -23.09 15.36
CA TYR A 431 14.20 -23.15 15.06
C TYR A 431 14.35 -23.48 13.58
N ILE A 432 15.08 -22.67 12.83
CA ILE A 432 15.31 -22.88 11.40
C ILE A 432 16.79 -22.69 11.12
N ARG A 433 17.43 -23.73 10.58
CA ARG A 433 18.82 -23.66 10.12
C ARG A 433 18.97 -24.34 8.78
N TYR A 434 19.42 -23.55 7.80
CA TYR A 434 19.70 -24.02 6.45
C TYR A 434 21.15 -24.47 6.31
N ASP A 435 21.40 -25.40 5.40
CA ASP A 435 22.74 -25.88 5.03
C ASP A 435 23.60 -26.35 6.23
N LEU A 436 22.99 -27.05 7.19
CA LEU A 436 23.70 -27.75 8.25
C LEU A 436 24.29 -29.06 7.69
N GLY A 437 25.45 -28.93 7.02
CA GLY A 437 26.08 -30.06 6.33
C GLY A 437 25.27 -30.55 5.12
N GLY A 438 24.63 -29.63 4.40
CA GLY A 438 23.72 -29.92 3.29
C GLY A 438 22.28 -30.23 3.71
N PHE A 439 21.98 -30.31 5.01
CA PHE A 439 20.62 -30.50 5.50
C PHE A 439 19.99 -29.17 5.94
N ASP A 440 18.71 -29.01 5.63
CA ASP A 440 17.90 -27.96 6.24
C ASP A 440 17.10 -28.57 7.38
N VAL A 441 17.22 -27.97 8.57
CA VAL A 441 16.57 -28.44 9.80
C VAL A 441 15.61 -27.37 10.27
N GLN A 442 14.36 -27.78 10.47
CA GLN A 442 13.30 -26.94 11.02
C GLN A 442 12.66 -27.66 12.21
N VAL A 443 12.49 -26.99 13.33
CA VAL A 443 11.73 -27.51 14.48
C VAL A 443 10.72 -26.47 14.91
N GLU A 444 9.45 -26.82 14.94
CA GLU A 444 8.40 -25.98 15.53
C GLU A 444 7.82 -26.67 16.77
N ALA A 445 7.67 -25.93 17.85
CA ALA A 445 7.01 -26.38 19.07
C ALA A 445 5.97 -25.34 19.50
N ASP A 446 4.84 -25.80 19.99
CA ASP A 446 3.76 -24.93 20.44
C ASP A 446 3.10 -25.52 21.68
N TYR A 447 2.79 -24.65 22.62
CA TYR A 447 1.91 -24.91 23.73
C TYR A 447 0.80 -23.86 23.70
N THR A 448 -0.45 -24.29 23.58
CA THR A 448 -1.60 -23.37 23.56
C THR A 448 -2.69 -23.86 24.49
N ARG A 449 -3.19 -22.97 25.34
CA ARG A 449 -4.42 -23.17 26.10
C ARG A 449 -5.59 -22.53 25.38
N PHE A 450 -6.55 -23.35 24.97
CA PHE A 450 -7.72 -22.93 24.23
C PHE A 450 -8.91 -22.66 25.15
N ARG A 451 -9.54 -21.51 24.91
CA ARG A 451 -10.75 -21.06 25.59
C ARG A 451 -11.77 -20.59 24.57
N ILE A 452 -13.04 -20.62 24.93
CA ILE A 452 -14.08 -20.13 24.04
C ILE A 452 -15.26 -19.64 24.87
N PRO A 453 -15.73 -18.40 24.62
CA PRO A 453 -16.97 -17.91 25.22
C PRO A 453 -18.16 -18.81 24.90
N LEU A 454 -19.24 -18.67 25.66
CA LEU A 454 -20.50 -19.37 25.37
C LEU A 454 -21.03 -18.95 23.99
N THR A 455 -21.47 -19.94 23.22
CA THR A 455 -22.16 -19.73 21.94
C THR A 455 -23.51 -19.04 22.15
N SER A 456 -24.12 -18.54 21.08
CA SER A 456 -25.42 -17.85 21.16
C SER A 456 -26.56 -18.73 21.72
N THR A 457 -26.42 -20.06 21.62
CA THR A 457 -27.36 -21.06 22.15
C THR A 457 -27.09 -21.42 23.62
N GLY A 458 -26.07 -20.82 24.25
CA GLY A 458 -25.64 -21.13 25.61
C GLY A 458 -24.85 -22.44 25.75
N PHE A 459 -24.48 -23.08 24.63
CA PHE A 459 -23.70 -24.31 24.63
C PHE A 459 -22.21 -24.00 24.84
N GLN A 460 -21.58 -24.67 25.81
CA GLN A 460 -20.14 -24.57 26.08
C GLN A 460 -19.37 -25.55 25.20
N GLN A 461 -18.60 -25.02 24.25
CA GLN A 461 -17.70 -25.82 23.41
C GLN A 461 -16.51 -26.36 24.23
N PRO A 462 -15.92 -27.52 23.85
CA PRO A 462 -14.79 -28.14 24.55
C PRO A 462 -13.60 -27.20 24.72
N GLN A 463 -12.96 -27.21 25.89
CA GLN A 463 -11.76 -26.42 26.20
C GLN A 463 -10.62 -27.34 26.63
N GLY A 464 -9.38 -26.89 26.47
CA GLY A 464 -8.23 -27.71 26.81
C GLY A 464 -6.90 -27.08 26.44
N GLU A 465 -5.85 -27.86 26.59
CA GLU A 465 -4.47 -27.51 26.32
C GLU A 465 -3.91 -28.45 25.25
N ARG A 466 -3.13 -27.89 24.33
CA ARG A 466 -2.41 -28.64 23.31
C ARG A 466 -0.92 -28.32 23.40
N MET A 467 -0.10 -29.36 23.42
CA MET A 467 1.32 -29.26 23.13
C MET A 467 1.60 -30.01 21.83
N PHE A 468 2.32 -29.41 20.90
CA PHE A 468 2.83 -30.13 19.73
C PHE A 468 4.30 -29.79 19.47
N ILE A 469 4.98 -30.71 18.81
CA ILE A 469 6.31 -30.51 18.27
C ILE A 469 6.40 -31.16 16.88
N GLN A 470 7.02 -30.43 15.95
CA GLN A 470 7.19 -30.81 14.56
C GLN A 470 8.62 -30.57 14.08
N PRO A 471 9.56 -31.49 14.36
CA PRO A 471 10.86 -31.48 13.70
C PRO A 471 10.74 -31.95 12.25
N SER A 472 11.49 -31.29 11.37
CA SER A 472 11.57 -31.55 9.95
C SER A 472 13.02 -31.42 9.49
N ILE A 473 13.44 -32.35 8.64
CA ILE A 473 14.78 -32.38 8.05
C ILE A 473 14.61 -32.62 6.56
N SER A 474 15.21 -31.75 5.75
CA SER A 474 15.29 -31.91 4.28
C SER A 474 16.71 -31.85 3.78
N TYR A 475 16.95 -32.42 2.60
CA TYR A 475 18.26 -32.42 1.95
C TYR A 475 18.11 -31.92 0.51
N PRO A 476 18.14 -30.59 0.26
CA PRO A 476 17.91 -30.04 -1.08
C PRO A 476 19.10 -30.32 -2.02
N ILE A 477 18.88 -31.15 -3.04
CA ILE A 477 19.85 -31.39 -4.11
C ILE A 477 19.48 -30.50 -5.29
N VAL A 478 20.13 -29.34 -5.38
CA VAL A 478 19.90 -28.36 -6.46
C VAL A 478 21.05 -28.38 -7.47
N ARG A 479 20.70 -28.48 -8.76
CA ARG A 479 21.63 -28.42 -9.90
C ARG A 479 21.05 -27.51 -10.98
N ALA A 480 21.87 -27.15 -11.96
CA ALA A 480 21.38 -26.41 -13.12
C ALA A 480 20.32 -27.25 -13.86
N GLY A 481 19.10 -26.70 -13.96
CA GLY A 481 17.98 -27.32 -14.69
C GLY A 481 17.19 -28.40 -13.94
N TRP A 482 17.56 -28.79 -12.72
CA TRP A 482 16.75 -29.73 -11.92
C TRP A 482 17.02 -29.64 -10.41
N TYR A 483 16.04 -30.09 -9.63
CA TYR A 483 16.17 -30.24 -8.19
C TYR A 483 15.44 -31.49 -7.68
N VAL A 484 15.93 -32.04 -6.57
CA VAL A 484 15.26 -33.09 -5.80
C VAL A 484 15.47 -32.82 -4.31
N THR A 485 14.39 -32.76 -3.55
CA THR A 485 14.39 -32.42 -2.12
C THR A 485 13.62 -33.49 -1.35
N PRO A 486 14.28 -34.57 -0.89
CA PRO A 486 13.72 -35.45 0.11
C PRO A 486 13.56 -34.71 1.44
N LYS A 487 12.46 -34.97 2.13
CA LYS A 487 12.14 -34.37 3.42
C LYS A 487 11.41 -35.37 4.31
N VAL A 488 11.74 -35.34 5.60
CA VAL A 488 11.06 -36.11 6.64
C VAL A 488 10.61 -35.15 7.73
N THR A 489 9.34 -35.26 8.12
CA THR A 489 8.72 -34.45 9.17
C THR A 489 8.09 -35.39 10.19
N PHE A 490 8.31 -35.16 11.48
CA PHE A 490 7.61 -35.91 12.54
C PHE A 490 6.62 -34.98 13.23
N ASN A 491 5.36 -35.35 13.31
CA ASN A 491 4.34 -34.58 14.01
C ASN A 491 3.98 -35.29 15.31
N ALA A 492 4.34 -34.73 16.46
CA ALA A 492 3.93 -35.23 17.77
C ALA A 492 3.01 -34.23 18.45
N THR A 493 1.86 -34.68 18.93
CA THR A 493 0.84 -33.83 19.55
C THR A 493 0.25 -34.50 20.78
N GLN A 494 0.06 -33.73 21.84
CA GLN A 494 -0.52 -34.12 23.11
C GLN A 494 -1.63 -33.13 23.48
N TYR A 495 -2.80 -33.64 23.85
CA TYR A 495 -3.95 -32.86 24.31
C TYR A 495 -4.30 -33.22 25.75
N GLN A 496 -4.68 -32.20 26.51
CA GLN A 496 -5.30 -32.33 27.81
C GLN A 496 -6.58 -31.48 27.82
N MET A 497 -7.73 -32.14 27.70
CA MET A 497 -9.05 -31.52 27.69
C MET A 497 -9.58 -31.36 29.11
N GLU A 498 -10.43 -30.37 29.30
CA GLU A 498 -11.15 -30.18 30.55
C GLU A 498 -12.39 -31.05 30.59
N SER A 499 -12.67 -31.64 31.76
CA SER A 499 -13.90 -32.40 31.96
C SER A 499 -15.09 -31.46 31.85
N GLN A 500 -16.04 -31.78 30.97
CA GLN A 500 -17.29 -31.03 30.88
C GLN A 500 -18.35 -31.69 31.76
N ASP A 501 -19.14 -30.88 32.47
CA ASP A 501 -20.22 -31.35 33.35
C ASP A 501 -21.26 -32.23 32.61
N ASN A 502 -21.43 -32.00 31.31
CA ASN A 502 -22.38 -32.72 30.46
C ASN A 502 -21.80 -34.01 29.82
N THR A 503 -20.49 -34.24 29.91
CA THR A 503 -19.83 -35.47 29.41
C THR A 503 -18.75 -35.97 30.40
N PRO A 504 -19.12 -36.31 31.65
CA PRO A 504 -18.16 -36.58 32.73
C PRO A 504 -17.23 -37.79 32.51
N ASN A 505 -17.50 -38.63 31.50
CA ASN A 505 -16.68 -39.78 31.11
C ASN A 505 -15.97 -39.61 29.76
N ALA A 506 -15.97 -38.42 29.17
CA ALA A 506 -15.25 -38.17 27.93
C ALA A 506 -13.74 -38.33 28.14
N GLN A 507 -13.07 -38.97 27.17
CA GLN A 507 -11.62 -39.05 27.17
C GLN A 507 -11.02 -37.65 27.16
N THR A 508 -10.16 -37.35 28.14
CA THR A 508 -9.56 -36.03 28.28
C THR A 508 -8.12 -35.96 27.80
N ASN A 509 -7.46 -37.09 27.59
CA ASN A 509 -6.06 -37.14 27.18
C ASN A 509 -5.94 -37.83 25.81
N PHE A 510 -5.32 -37.14 24.85
CA PHE A 510 -5.07 -37.66 23.50
C PHE A 510 -3.62 -37.46 23.10
N SER A 511 -3.02 -38.46 22.48
CA SER A 511 -1.65 -38.40 21.98
C SER A 511 -1.56 -38.96 20.56
N ARG A 512 -0.74 -38.32 19.73
CA ARG A 512 -0.53 -38.71 18.33
C ARG A 512 0.90 -38.46 17.92
N VAL A 513 1.50 -39.43 17.22
CA VAL A 513 2.79 -39.28 16.54
C VAL A 513 2.64 -39.77 15.10
N LEU A 514 2.96 -38.91 14.14
CA LEU A 514 2.81 -39.17 12.71
C LEU A 514 4.07 -38.75 11.94
N PRO A 515 4.84 -39.70 11.38
CA PRO A 515 5.88 -39.37 10.41
C PRO A 515 5.25 -39.04 9.05
N THR A 516 5.76 -38.01 8.39
CA THR A 516 5.44 -37.65 7.01
C THR A 516 6.73 -37.62 6.22
N VAL A 517 6.76 -38.33 5.10
CA VAL A 517 7.87 -38.31 4.14
C VAL A 517 7.37 -37.63 2.88
N SER A 518 8.14 -36.68 2.37
CA SER A 518 7.85 -36.02 1.10
C SER A 518 9.08 -35.98 0.19
N LEU A 519 8.83 -35.98 -1.10
CA LEU A 519 9.85 -35.87 -2.14
C LEU A 519 9.36 -34.86 -3.18
N ASP A 520 9.97 -33.68 -3.17
CA ASP A 520 9.73 -32.64 -4.19
C ASP A 520 10.81 -32.72 -5.25
N SER A 521 10.41 -32.74 -6.51
CA SER A 521 11.32 -32.82 -7.64
C SER A 521 10.81 -31.99 -8.80
N GLY A 522 11.73 -31.36 -9.53
CA GLY A 522 11.37 -30.57 -10.69
C GLY A 522 12.53 -30.40 -11.65
N MET A 523 12.20 -30.05 -12.88
CA MET A 523 13.15 -29.73 -13.93
C MET A 523 12.79 -28.40 -14.58
N THR A 524 13.76 -27.75 -15.20
CA THR A 524 13.57 -26.53 -15.99
C THR A 524 14.25 -26.73 -17.33
N PHE A 525 13.43 -26.82 -18.38
CA PHE A 525 13.89 -26.84 -19.76
C PHE A 525 13.73 -25.46 -20.36
N GLU A 526 14.74 -25.00 -21.09
CA GLU A 526 14.73 -23.69 -21.74
C GLU A 526 14.91 -23.88 -23.25
N ARG A 527 14.20 -23.08 -24.03
CA ARG A 527 14.40 -23.00 -25.47
C ARG A 527 14.08 -21.59 -25.96
N GLU A 528 14.74 -21.16 -27.01
CA GLU A 528 14.31 -19.98 -27.74
C GLU A 528 12.93 -20.22 -28.37
N ALA A 529 12.10 -19.17 -28.40
CA ALA A 529 10.76 -19.19 -28.98
C ALA A 529 10.71 -18.32 -30.25
N PRO A 530 11.34 -18.72 -31.36
CA PRO A 530 11.48 -17.88 -32.55
C PRO A 530 10.13 -17.51 -33.18
N THR A 531 9.13 -18.40 -33.12
CA THR A 531 7.78 -18.13 -33.62
C THR A 531 7.08 -17.01 -32.84
N MET A 532 7.15 -17.05 -31.50
CA MET A 532 6.60 -15.99 -30.65
C MET A 532 7.40 -14.70 -30.82
N SER A 533 8.72 -14.82 -30.94
CA SER A 533 9.61 -13.67 -31.13
C SER A 533 9.29 -12.91 -32.41
N ARG A 534 9.03 -13.62 -33.50
CA ARG A 534 8.59 -13.02 -34.77
C ARG A 534 7.20 -12.39 -34.68
N LEU A 535 6.27 -13.00 -33.94
CA LEU A 535 4.89 -12.51 -33.82
C LEU A 535 4.81 -11.18 -33.07
N PHE A 536 5.65 -11.01 -32.05
CA PHE A 536 5.58 -9.87 -31.14
C PHE A 536 6.74 -8.87 -31.27
N GLY A 537 7.74 -9.17 -32.10
CA GLY A 537 8.86 -8.28 -32.39
C GLY A 537 9.90 -8.15 -31.28
N VAL A 538 9.93 -9.09 -30.32
CA VAL A 538 10.89 -9.12 -29.21
C VAL A 538 11.37 -10.55 -29.00
N ASN A 539 12.63 -10.74 -28.63
CA ASN A 539 13.17 -12.08 -28.39
C ASN A 539 12.57 -12.71 -27.14
N TYR A 540 12.11 -13.96 -27.25
CA TYR A 540 11.52 -14.72 -26.16
C TYR A 540 12.29 -16.00 -25.87
N LEU A 541 12.54 -16.22 -24.58
CA LEU A 541 12.90 -17.50 -24.00
C LEU A 541 11.63 -18.18 -23.47
N GLN A 542 11.38 -19.42 -23.87
CA GLN A 542 10.34 -20.25 -23.28
C GLN A 542 10.94 -21.22 -22.28
N THR A 543 10.35 -21.28 -21.08
CA THR A 543 10.62 -22.34 -20.11
C THR A 543 9.52 -23.39 -20.11
N LEU A 544 9.89 -24.64 -19.83
CA LEU A 544 8.98 -25.74 -19.52
C LEU A 544 9.45 -26.40 -18.23
N GLU A 545 8.60 -26.38 -17.21
CA GLU A 545 8.95 -26.71 -15.84
C GLU A 545 7.99 -27.78 -15.29
N PRO A 546 8.28 -29.07 -15.53
CA PRO A 546 7.58 -30.15 -14.86
C PRO A 546 7.99 -30.25 -13.39
N ARG A 547 7.02 -30.51 -12.52
CA ARG A 547 7.20 -30.74 -11.09
C ARG A 547 6.44 -31.99 -10.67
N LEU A 548 7.11 -32.86 -9.91
CA LEU A 548 6.52 -34.04 -9.29
C LEU A 548 6.73 -33.98 -7.78
N PHE A 549 5.65 -34.17 -7.03
CA PHE A 549 5.66 -34.13 -5.58
C PHE A 549 4.96 -35.35 -5.00
N TYR A 550 5.69 -36.18 -4.27
CA TYR A 550 5.13 -37.33 -3.56
C TYR A 550 5.08 -37.06 -2.07
N VAL A 551 4.00 -37.48 -1.41
CA VAL A 551 3.86 -37.39 0.05
C VAL A 551 3.20 -38.65 0.61
N TYR A 552 3.79 -39.14 1.71
CA TYR A 552 3.30 -40.27 2.48
C TYR A 552 3.18 -39.93 3.97
N THR A 553 2.00 -40.15 4.54
CA THR A 553 1.70 -40.02 5.97
C THR A 553 0.79 -41.20 6.35
N PRO A 554 1.17 -42.04 7.33
CA PRO A 554 0.37 -43.19 7.71
C PRO A 554 -0.95 -42.77 8.35
N PHE A 555 -1.97 -43.60 8.20
CA PHE A 555 -3.26 -43.35 8.82
C PHE A 555 -3.21 -43.53 10.34
N ARG A 556 -3.80 -42.55 11.03
CA ARG A 556 -4.18 -42.64 12.44
C ARG A 556 -5.57 -42.07 12.58
N ASP A 557 -6.45 -42.80 13.25
CA ASP A 557 -7.79 -42.32 13.55
C ASP A 557 -7.71 -41.11 14.48
N GLN A 558 -8.31 -40.01 14.03
CA GLN A 558 -8.31 -38.71 14.68
C GLN A 558 -9.74 -38.23 14.97
N SER A 559 -10.74 -39.10 14.81
CA SER A 559 -12.16 -38.76 14.96
C SER A 559 -12.52 -38.23 16.35
N LEU A 560 -11.85 -38.71 17.39
CA LEU A 560 -12.05 -38.28 18.78
C LEU A 560 -11.16 -37.08 19.19
N PHE A 561 -10.22 -36.66 18.35
CA PHE A 561 -9.35 -35.53 18.67
C PHE A 561 -10.15 -34.22 18.59
N PRO A 562 -9.92 -33.26 19.51
CA PRO A 562 -10.59 -31.97 19.48
C PRO A 562 -10.25 -31.17 18.22
N LEU A 563 -11.05 -30.14 17.92
CA LEU A 563 -10.80 -29.16 16.85
C LEU A 563 -10.79 -27.76 17.48
N PHE A 564 -9.68 -27.05 17.36
CA PHE A 564 -9.51 -25.71 17.93
C PHE A 564 -9.21 -24.68 16.86
N ASP A 565 -8.11 -24.87 16.13
CA ASP A 565 -7.59 -23.91 15.15
C ASP A 565 -7.31 -24.53 13.78
N THR A 566 -8.03 -25.60 13.50
CA THR A 566 -7.91 -26.36 12.28
C THR A 566 -9.11 -26.16 11.38
N VAL A 567 -8.85 -25.68 10.16
CA VAL A 567 -9.80 -25.70 9.06
C VAL A 567 -9.16 -26.41 7.88
N GLN A 568 -9.98 -26.93 6.97
CA GLN A 568 -9.47 -27.46 5.72
C GLN A 568 -9.17 -26.29 4.78
N SER A 569 -7.93 -26.22 4.27
CA SER A 569 -7.55 -25.22 3.29
C SER A 569 -8.30 -25.46 1.98
N ASP A 570 -8.65 -24.37 1.31
CA ASP A 570 -9.23 -24.46 -0.02
C ASP A 570 -8.26 -25.15 -0.99
N PHE A 571 -8.77 -26.12 -1.75
CA PHE A 571 -7.98 -26.78 -2.77
C PHE A 571 -7.70 -25.80 -3.92
N GLY A 572 -6.43 -25.57 -4.22
CA GLY A 572 -6.00 -24.62 -5.25
C GLY A 572 -4.51 -24.74 -5.51
N TYR A 573 -3.99 -23.91 -6.43
CA TYR A 573 -2.61 -24.05 -6.91
C TYR A 573 -1.57 -23.91 -5.77
N GLY A 574 -1.79 -22.99 -4.84
CA GLY A 574 -0.93 -22.82 -3.66
C GLY A 574 -0.92 -24.02 -2.70
N GLN A 575 -1.96 -24.87 -2.73
CA GLN A 575 -2.12 -26.01 -1.81
C GLN A 575 -1.89 -27.36 -2.49
N ILE A 576 -1.87 -27.46 -3.82
CA ILE A 576 -1.75 -28.75 -4.50
C ILE A 576 -0.39 -29.43 -4.27
N PHE A 577 0.62 -28.71 -3.82
CA PHE A 577 1.93 -29.25 -3.43
C PHE A 577 2.14 -29.27 -1.91
N SER A 578 1.09 -29.06 -1.10
CA SER A 578 1.21 -29.11 0.36
C SER A 578 1.18 -30.55 0.89
N GLU A 579 1.97 -30.80 1.95
CA GLU A 579 2.00 -32.08 2.67
C GLU A 579 0.71 -32.32 3.46
N ASN A 580 0.12 -31.26 4.01
CA ASN A 580 -1.11 -31.32 4.79
C ASN A 580 -2.12 -30.28 4.25
N PRO A 581 -3.34 -30.69 3.88
CA PRO A 581 -4.39 -29.75 3.44
C PRO A 581 -5.04 -28.99 4.59
N PHE A 582 -4.87 -29.43 5.84
CA PHE A 582 -5.42 -28.74 7.01
C PHE A 582 -4.50 -27.62 7.49
N THR A 583 -5.09 -26.50 7.94
CA THR A 583 -4.38 -25.49 8.73
C THR A 583 -4.25 -25.95 10.18
N GLY A 584 -3.34 -25.34 10.94
CA GLY A 584 -3.16 -25.71 12.34
C GLY A 584 -2.66 -27.15 12.51
N TYR A 585 -2.87 -27.72 13.69
CA TYR A 585 -2.24 -28.98 14.09
C TYR A 585 -3.22 -30.00 14.69
N ASP A 586 -4.54 -29.74 14.63
CA ASP A 586 -5.54 -30.69 15.17
C ASP A 586 -5.81 -31.84 14.21
N ARG A 587 -5.68 -31.63 12.91
CA ARG A 587 -5.82 -32.66 11.87
C ARG A 587 -4.58 -32.75 11.00
N ILE A 588 -4.08 -33.96 10.84
CA ILE A 588 -3.02 -34.30 9.88
C ILE A 588 -3.60 -35.35 8.93
N ALA A 589 -3.68 -35.02 7.65
CA ALA A 589 -4.22 -35.94 6.65
C ALA A 589 -3.36 -37.19 6.53
N ASP A 590 -4.00 -38.35 6.38
CA ASP A 590 -3.31 -39.52 5.84
C ASP A 590 -3.08 -39.32 4.35
N ASN A 591 -1.86 -39.60 3.93
CA ASN A 591 -1.39 -39.29 2.59
C ASN A 591 -0.72 -40.52 2.00
N ASN A 592 -1.11 -40.85 0.78
CA ASN A 592 -0.30 -41.60 -0.17
C ASN A 592 -0.60 -41.01 -1.54
N LYS A 593 0.02 -39.87 -1.83
CA LYS A 593 -0.40 -38.98 -2.92
C LYS A 593 0.79 -38.60 -3.79
N ILE A 594 0.58 -38.59 -5.11
CA ILE A 594 1.52 -38.00 -6.07
C ILE A 594 0.86 -36.81 -6.77
N THR A 595 1.58 -35.71 -6.88
CA THR A 595 1.12 -34.51 -7.58
C THR A 595 2.03 -34.24 -8.76
N GLY A 596 1.45 -34.09 -9.94
CA GLY A 596 2.13 -33.62 -11.13
C GLY A 596 1.68 -32.21 -11.48
N GLY A 597 2.64 -31.34 -11.77
CA GLY A 597 2.39 -30.02 -12.34
C GLY A 597 3.31 -29.75 -13.53
N LEU A 598 2.83 -28.94 -14.45
CA LEU A 598 3.58 -28.46 -15.58
C LEU A 598 3.36 -26.97 -15.71
N THR A 599 4.43 -26.19 -15.61
CA THR A 599 4.41 -24.75 -15.85
C THR A 599 5.19 -24.43 -17.11
N THR A 600 4.72 -23.46 -17.89
CA THR A 600 5.50 -22.88 -18.99
C THR A 600 5.46 -21.36 -18.89
N ARG A 601 6.59 -20.72 -19.19
CA ARG A 601 6.72 -19.27 -19.18
C ARG A 601 7.24 -18.77 -20.52
N LEU A 602 6.83 -17.56 -20.92
CA LEU A 602 7.50 -16.79 -21.97
C LEU A 602 8.13 -15.57 -21.33
N ILE A 603 9.45 -15.49 -21.40
CA ILE A 603 10.28 -14.48 -20.76
C ILE A 603 10.99 -13.70 -21.87
N GLU A 604 10.89 -12.39 -21.81
CA GLU A 604 11.59 -11.50 -22.74
C GLU A 604 13.10 -11.61 -22.51
N SER A 605 13.86 -11.98 -23.54
CA SER A 605 15.29 -12.31 -23.40
C SER A 605 16.14 -11.09 -23.00
N ASP A 606 15.76 -9.90 -23.45
CA ASP A 606 16.56 -8.67 -23.23
C ASP A 606 16.28 -8.02 -21.87
N SER A 607 15.04 -8.03 -21.39
CA SER A 607 14.63 -7.38 -20.15
C SER A 607 14.34 -8.33 -18.98
N GLY A 608 14.22 -9.64 -19.24
CA GLY A 608 13.86 -10.65 -18.23
C GLY A 608 12.39 -10.61 -17.79
N ILE A 609 11.55 -9.79 -18.42
CA ILE A 609 10.14 -9.66 -18.05
C ILE A 609 9.36 -10.92 -18.47
N GLU A 610 8.70 -11.57 -17.52
CA GLU A 610 7.76 -12.66 -17.78
C GLU A 610 6.47 -12.10 -18.40
N ARG A 611 6.18 -12.44 -19.65
CA ARG A 611 5.00 -11.96 -20.40
C ARG A 611 3.84 -12.95 -20.38
N PHE A 612 4.14 -14.22 -20.13
CA PHE A 612 3.15 -15.29 -20.06
C PHE A 612 3.62 -16.33 -19.06
N ARG A 613 2.69 -16.85 -18.27
CA ARG A 613 2.85 -18.03 -17.44
C ARG A 613 1.58 -18.85 -17.52
N GLY A 614 1.70 -20.11 -17.90
CA GLY A 614 0.60 -21.08 -17.90
C GLY A 614 0.97 -22.28 -17.07
N THR A 615 0.07 -22.74 -16.21
CA THR A 615 0.28 -23.89 -15.34
C THR A 615 -0.92 -24.82 -15.35
N ILE A 616 -0.66 -26.12 -15.37
CA ILE A 616 -1.63 -27.18 -15.13
C ILE A 616 -1.11 -28.12 -14.05
N ALA A 617 -1.96 -28.54 -13.12
CA ALA A 617 -1.57 -29.45 -12.06
C ALA A 617 -2.72 -30.38 -11.63
N GLN A 618 -2.36 -31.60 -11.28
CA GLN A 618 -3.29 -32.62 -10.79
C GLN A 618 -2.59 -33.50 -9.76
N ARG A 619 -3.37 -33.92 -8.76
CA ARG A 619 -2.92 -34.85 -7.73
C ARG A 619 -3.67 -36.17 -7.89
N TYR A 620 -3.00 -37.28 -7.60
CA TYR A 620 -3.59 -38.60 -7.55
C TYR A 620 -3.36 -39.19 -6.16
N ASP A 621 -4.44 -39.66 -5.53
CA ASP A 621 -4.43 -40.31 -4.22
C ASP A 621 -4.59 -41.81 -4.38
N PHE A 622 -3.58 -42.57 -3.97
CA PHE A 622 -3.53 -44.03 -4.14
C PHE A 622 -4.43 -44.79 -3.16
N THR A 623 -4.77 -44.19 -2.02
CA THR A 623 -5.56 -44.86 -0.97
C THR A 623 -6.87 -44.13 -0.66
N GLY A 624 -6.98 -42.88 -1.12
CA GLY A 624 -8.01 -41.94 -0.68
C GLY A 624 -7.75 -41.44 0.75
N GLN A 625 -8.19 -40.22 1.05
CA GLN A 625 -8.01 -39.59 2.36
C GLN A 625 -9.09 -40.04 3.35
N ARG A 626 -8.69 -40.66 4.46
CA ARG A 626 -9.58 -41.10 5.54
C ARG A 626 -9.82 -40.02 6.58
N VAL A 627 -8.78 -39.29 6.95
CA VAL A 627 -8.88 -38.23 7.97
C VAL A 627 -9.66 -37.06 7.38
N GLN A 628 -10.83 -36.78 7.93
CA GLN A 628 -11.66 -35.64 7.58
C GLN A 628 -11.64 -34.63 8.72
N LEU A 629 -12.17 -33.42 8.48
CA LEU A 629 -12.29 -32.42 9.55
C LEU A 629 -13.14 -32.99 10.70
N ASN A 630 -14.35 -33.46 10.37
CA ASN A 630 -15.33 -34.02 11.31
C ASN A 630 -15.40 -35.55 11.21
N GLY A 631 -14.34 -36.23 11.64
CA GLY A 631 -14.31 -37.68 11.77
C GLY A 631 -13.43 -38.40 10.74
N THR A 632 -13.80 -39.64 10.43
CA THR A 632 -13.03 -40.54 9.58
C THR A 632 -13.93 -41.12 8.50
N LEU A 633 -13.49 -41.05 7.24
CA LEU A 633 -14.15 -41.70 6.11
C LEU A 633 -13.81 -43.19 6.12
N ALA A 634 -14.83 -44.04 6.24
CA ALA A 634 -14.66 -45.49 6.42
C ALA A 634 -14.18 -46.22 5.15
N ASP A 635 -14.65 -45.80 3.97
CA ASP A 635 -14.31 -46.41 2.68
C ASP A 635 -13.78 -45.33 1.71
N PRO A 636 -12.52 -44.91 1.89
CA PRO A 636 -11.87 -43.96 0.99
C PRO A 636 -11.63 -44.64 -0.37
N LYS A 637 -11.91 -43.92 -1.46
CA LYS A 637 -11.62 -44.43 -2.81
C LYS A 637 -10.35 -43.77 -3.35
N PRO A 638 -9.44 -44.54 -3.97
CA PRO A 638 -8.37 -43.96 -4.78
C PRO A 638 -8.97 -43.11 -5.90
N GLY A 639 -8.32 -42.01 -6.23
CA GLY A 639 -8.88 -41.08 -7.20
C GLY A 639 -7.96 -39.92 -7.53
N ALA A 640 -8.24 -39.28 -8.66
CA ALA A 640 -7.59 -38.03 -9.01
C ALA A 640 -8.28 -36.87 -8.30
N SER A 641 -7.52 -35.84 -7.94
CA SER A 641 -8.07 -34.56 -7.52
C SER A 641 -8.68 -33.83 -8.71
N ASP A 642 -9.37 -32.73 -8.41
CA ASP A 642 -9.69 -31.71 -9.39
C ASP A 642 -8.42 -31.31 -10.18
N LEU A 643 -8.61 -31.10 -11.48
CA LEU A 643 -7.61 -30.55 -12.37
C LEU A 643 -7.55 -29.04 -12.15
N LEU A 644 -6.36 -28.53 -11.87
CA LEU A 644 -6.10 -27.10 -11.72
C LEU A 644 -5.42 -26.58 -12.98
N ALA A 645 -5.90 -25.46 -13.50
CA ALA A 645 -5.25 -24.71 -14.56
C ALA A 645 -5.23 -23.23 -14.19
N ALA A 646 -4.11 -22.56 -14.45
CA ALA A 646 -3.97 -21.13 -14.24
C ALA A 646 -3.13 -20.51 -15.36
N THR A 647 -3.43 -19.27 -15.74
CA THR A 647 -2.61 -18.50 -16.67
C THR A 647 -2.59 -17.04 -16.30
N THR A 648 -1.40 -16.43 -16.41
CA THR A 648 -1.21 -14.99 -16.29
C THR A 648 -0.53 -14.51 -17.58
N ILE A 649 -1.08 -13.45 -18.17
CA ILE A 649 -0.58 -12.86 -19.42
C ILE A 649 -0.40 -11.37 -19.19
N GLN A 650 0.81 -10.88 -19.42
CA GLN A 650 1.15 -9.47 -19.47
C GLN A 650 1.56 -9.14 -20.91
N MET A 651 0.59 -8.70 -21.72
CA MET A 651 0.88 -8.32 -23.10
C MET A 651 1.47 -6.91 -23.17
N PHE A 652 2.03 -6.55 -24.32
CA PHE A 652 2.51 -5.19 -24.59
C PHE A 652 1.38 -4.17 -24.45
N ARG A 653 1.71 -2.93 -24.07
CA ARG A 653 0.77 -1.79 -23.98
C ARG A 653 -0.26 -1.86 -22.84
N GLY A 654 0.08 -2.56 -21.76
CA GLY A 654 -0.67 -2.49 -20.51
C GLY A 654 -1.91 -3.40 -20.45
N TYR A 655 -1.99 -4.45 -21.25
CA TYR A 655 -3.02 -5.48 -21.10
C TYR A 655 -2.54 -6.58 -20.15
N TYR A 656 -3.37 -6.90 -19.17
CA TYR A 656 -3.14 -7.93 -18.18
C TYR A 656 -4.36 -8.86 -18.17
N LEU A 657 -4.11 -10.16 -18.21
CA LEU A 657 -5.13 -11.20 -18.10
C LEU A 657 -4.66 -12.24 -17.09
N ASP A 658 -5.48 -12.54 -16.11
CA ASP A 658 -5.30 -13.61 -15.16
C ASP A 658 -6.51 -14.53 -15.22
N MET A 659 -6.29 -15.84 -15.28
CA MET A 659 -7.35 -16.82 -15.31
C MET A 659 -6.97 -18.02 -14.46
N GLY A 660 -7.93 -18.58 -13.74
CA GLY A 660 -7.78 -19.81 -12.98
C GLY A 660 -9.03 -20.67 -13.09
N LEU A 661 -8.83 -21.98 -13.06
CA LEU A 661 -9.87 -22.99 -13.22
C LEU A 661 -9.57 -24.19 -12.32
N GLN A 662 -10.57 -24.64 -11.60
CA GLN A 662 -10.60 -25.89 -10.86
C GLN A 662 -11.77 -26.72 -11.38
N TYR A 663 -11.43 -27.82 -12.05
CA TYR A 663 -12.39 -28.68 -12.71
C TYR A 663 -12.35 -30.09 -12.14
N ASN A 664 -13.49 -30.56 -11.65
CA ASN A 664 -13.65 -31.90 -11.11
C ASN A 664 -14.01 -32.88 -12.23
N LEU A 665 -13.07 -33.77 -12.55
CA LEU A 665 -13.20 -34.75 -13.63
C LEU A 665 -14.21 -35.86 -13.31
N ASP A 666 -14.39 -36.21 -12.03
CA ASP A 666 -15.30 -37.28 -11.61
C ASP A 666 -16.78 -36.89 -11.76
N THR A 667 -17.07 -35.60 -11.59
CA THR A 667 -18.45 -35.06 -11.63
C THR A 667 -18.74 -34.20 -12.86
N ASP A 668 -17.77 -34.06 -13.77
CA ASP A 668 -17.85 -33.23 -14.99
C ASP A 668 -18.29 -31.78 -14.70
N ARG A 669 -17.67 -31.16 -13.69
CA ARG A 669 -18.14 -29.86 -13.17
C ARG A 669 -17.00 -28.94 -12.75
N VAL A 670 -17.18 -27.64 -13.01
CA VAL A 670 -16.30 -26.59 -12.48
C VAL A 670 -16.64 -26.35 -11.01
N ASN A 671 -15.62 -26.37 -10.14
CA ASN A 671 -15.76 -26.07 -8.71
C ASN A 671 -15.35 -24.62 -8.40
N TYR A 672 -14.36 -24.11 -9.11
CA TYR A 672 -13.90 -22.72 -9.02
C TYR A 672 -13.41 -22.23 -10.39
N GLY A 673 -13.67 -20.98 -10.69
CA GLY A 673 -13.13 -20.31 -11.87
C GLY A 673 -12.99 -18.81 -11.63
N ASN A 674 -11.90 -18.22 -12.09
CA ASN A 674 -11.70 -16.78 -12.09
C ASN A 674 -11.15 -16.32 -13.44
N VAL A 675 -11.60 -15.15 -13.87
CA VAL A 675 -11.07 -14.45 -15.04
C VAL A 675 -10.98 -12.99 -14.67
N ALA A 676 -9.78 -12.42 -14.67
CA ALA A 676 -9.53 -11.02 -14.37
C ALA A 676 -8.74 -10.38 -15.52
N PHE A 677 -9.28 -9.34 -16.10
CA PHE A 677 -8.70 -8.56 -17.17
C PHE A 677 -8.46 -7.14 -16.68
N SER A 678 -7.31 -6.56 -17.04
CA SER A 678 -6.99 -5.17 -16.77
C SER A 678 -6.32 -4.54 -18.00
N TYR A 679 -6.73 -3.33 -18.34
CA TYR A 679 -6.13 -2.51 -19.40
C TYR A 679 -5.67 -1.18 -18.82
N ARG A 680 -4.35 -0.95 -18.84
CA ARG A 680 -3.63 0.18 -18.23
C ARG A 680 -2.59 0.75 -19.19
N PRO A 681 -3.01 1.44 -20.28
CA PRO A 681 -2.08 1.93 -21.29
C PRO A 681 -1.22 3.12 -20.81
N GLU A 682 -1.76 3.94 -19.92
CA GLU A 682 -1.13 5.17 -19.42
C GLU A 682 -1.59 5.43 -17.97
N PRO A 683 -0.85 6.27 -17.21
CA PRO A 683 -1.31 6.75 -15.90
C PRO A 683 -2.74 7.31 -15.95
N ARG A 684 -3.54 6.99 -14.92
CA ARG A 684 -4.97 7.38 -14.79
C ARG A 684 -5.92 6.85 -15.88
N LYS A 685 -5.49 5.91 -16.71
CA LYS A 685 -6.33 5.17 -17.66
C LYS A 685 -6.34 3.71 -17.26
N VAL A 686 -7.36 3.27 -16.52
CA VAL A 686 -7.52 1.88 -16.12
C VAL A 686 -8.94 1.40 -16.40
N PHE A 687 -9.06 0.23 -16.99
CA PHE A 687 -10.28 -0.53 -17.09
C PHE A 687 -10.02 -1.95 -16.62
N ASN A 688 -10.86 -2.46 -15.72
CA ASN A 688 -10.79 -3.81 -15.21
C ASN A 688 -12.13 -4.51 -15.42
N ALA A 689 -12.07 -5.79 -15.78
CA ALA A 689 -13.22 -6.69 -15.83
C ALA A 689 -12.86 -7.99 -15.12
N GLY A 690 -13.74 -8.47 -14.25
CA GLY A 690 -13.53 -9.65 -13.43
C GLY A 690 -14.76 -10.54 -13.44
N TYR A 691 -14.55 -11.84 -13.49
CA TYR A 691 -15.57 -12.85 -13.24
C TYR A 691 -15.02 -13.86 -12.25
N ARG A 692 -15.83 -14.20 -11.25
CA ARG A 692 -15.50 -15.26 -10.29
C ARG A 692 -16.69 -16.18 -10.10
N TYR A 693 -16.40 -17.46 -10.14
CA TYR A 693 -17.33 -18.53 -9.87
C TYR A 693 -16.74 -19.45 -8.81
N ARG A 694 -17.54 -19.79 -7.81
CA ARG A 694 -17.22 -20.79 -6.81
C ARG A 694 -18.48 -21.49 -6.36
N ARG A 695 -18.41 -22.80 -6.27
CA ARG A 695 -19.53 -23.59 -5.78
C ARG A 695 -19.79 -23.41 -4.28
N PRO A 696 -21.03 -23.67 -3.84
CA PRO A 696 -21.37 -23.81 -2.44
C PRO A 696 -20.44 -24.79 -1.74
N THR A 697 -19.82 -24.33 -0.66
CA THR A 697 -19.03 -25.14 0.26
C THR A 697 -19.42 -24.78 1.67
N ALA A 698 -19.08 -25.64 2.65
CA ALA A 698 -19.27 -25.30 4.06
C ALA A 698 -18.55 -24.00 4.46
N VAL A 699 -17.46 -23.65 3.75
CA VAL A 699 -16.70 -22.41 3.94
C VAL A 699 -17.44 -21.18 3.40
N THR A 700 -18.31 -21.35 2.40
CA THR A 700 -19.14 -20.26 1.83
C THR A 700 -20.56 -20.26 2.40
N ASP A 701 -20.78 -20.81 3.60
CA ASP A 701 -22.11 -20.99 4.22
C ASP A 701 -23.11 -21.69 3.28
N ASN A 702 -22.62 -22.62 2.45
CA ASN A 702 -23.40 -23.29 1.40
C ASN A 702 -24.04 -22.33 0.38
N THR A 703 -23.46 -21.16 0.18
CA THR A 703 -23.84 -20.22 -0.88
C THR A 703 -22.83 -20.25 -2.02
N ALA A 704 -23.32 -20.16 -3.26
CA ALA A 704 -22.46 -20.04 -4.43
C ALA A 704 -21.93 -18.59 -4.52
N ILE A 705 -20.68 -18.44 -4.96
CA ILE A 705 -20.18 -17.14 -5.39
C ILE A 705 -20.23 -17.16 -6.92
N ASP A 706 -21.06 -16.32 -7.50
CA ASP A 706 -21.14 -16.18 -8.95
C ASP A 706 -21.24 -14.69 -9.27
N GLN A 707 -20.09 -14.06 -9.49
CA GLN A 707 -20.00 -12.61 -9.48
C GLN A 707 -19.21 -12.08 -10.66
N PHE A 708 -19.76 -11.04 -11.27
CA PHE A 708 -19.12 -10.25 -12.31
C PHE A 708 -18.84 -8.85 -11.80
N GLU A 709 -17.66 -8.33 -12.12
CA GLU A 709 -17.15 -7.05 -11.66
C GLU A 709 -16.56 -6.25 -12.82
N LEU A 710 -16.93 -4.98 -12.92
CA LEU A 710 -16.29 -3.99 -13.77
C LEU A 710 -15.78 -2.87 -12.89
N SER A 711 -14.60 -2.35 -13.16
CA SER A 711 -14.14 -1.11 -12.54
C SER A 711 -13.23 -0.32 -13.48
N GLY A 712 -13.10 0.98 -13.26
CA GLY A 712 -12.17 1.77 -14.05
C GLY A 712 -12.12 3.24 -13.66
N GLN A 713 -11.05 3.86 -14.12
CA GLN A 713 -10.85 5.31 -14.15
C GLN A 713 -10.48 5.68 -15.59
N TRP A 714 -11.23 6.60 -16.18
CA TRP A 714 -11.00 7.00 -17.57
C TRP A 714 -11.20 8.51 -17.77
N PRO A 715 -10.30 9.20 -18.48
CA PRO A 715 -10.51 10.60 -18.83
C PRO A 715 -11.66 10.74 -19.83
N ILE A 716 -12.69 11.50 -19.46
CA ILE A 716 -13.77 11.91 -20.38
C ILE A 716 -13.29 13.13 -21.18
N THR A 717 -12.53 14.03 -20.53
CA THR A 717 -11.90 15.19 -21.14
C THR A 717 -10.46 15.32 -20.66
N ARG A 718 -9.75 16.39 -21.05
CA ARG A 718 -8.40 16.67 -20.50
C ARG A 718 -8.39 16.95 -18.99
N ARG A 719 -9.54 17.35 -18.44
CA ARG A 719 -9.70 17.79 -17.04
C ARG A 719 -10.69 16.93 -16.24
N ALA A 720 -11.60 16.21 -16.89
CA ALA A 720 -12.61 15.39 -16.23
C ALA A 720 -12.32 13.89 -16.37
N TYR A 721 -12.40 13.16 -15.25
CA TYR A 721 -12.17 11.72 -15.15
C TYR A 721 -13.43 11.05 -14.60
N ALA A 722 -13.93 10.04 -15.29
CA ALA A 722 -14.96 9.16 -14.77
C ALA A 722 -14.31 8.07 -13.92
N ILE A 723 -14.96 7.72 -12.82
CA ILE A 723 -14.63 6.56 -12.00
C ILE A 723 -15.89 5.72 -11.86
N ALA A 724 -15.77 4.42 -12.08
CA ALA A 724 -16.88 3.51 -11.89
C ALA A 724 -16.42 2.17 -11.30
N ARG A 725 -17.31 1.55 -10.53
CA ARG A 725 -17.26 0.14 -10.11
C ARG A 725 -18.67 -0.41 -10.20
N PHE A 726 -18.80 -1.62 -10.71
CA PHE A 726 -20.06 -2.36 -10.79
C PHE A 726 -19.77 -3.82 -10.47
N ALA A 727 -20.23 -4.29 -9.31
CA ALA A 727 -20.13 -5.68 -8.90
C ALA A 727 -21.54 -6.27 -8.73
N PHE A 728 -21.81 -7.37 -9.42
CA PHE A 728 -23.11 -8.02 -9.49
C PHE A 728 -22.99 -9.50 -9.16
N ASP A 729 -23.91 -10.01 -8.34
CA ASP A 729 -24.07 -11.42 -8.02
C ASP A 729 -25.15 -12.04 -8.90
N LEU A 730 -24.73 -12.91 -9.81
CA LEU A 730 -25.59 -13.58 -10.78
C LEU A 730 -26.49 -14.62 -10.11
N SER A 731 -25.97 -15.36 -9.12
CA SER A 731 -26.72 -16.39 -8.41
C SER A 731 -27.87 -15.79 -7.60
N ALA A 732 -27.65 -14.63 -6.98
CA ALA A 732 -28.66 -13.93 -6.19
C ALA A 732 -29.38 -12.81 -6.96
N SER A 733 -29.03 -12.60 -8.24
CA SER A 733 -29.59 -11.54 -9.10
C SER A 733 -29.60 -10.16 -8.44
N GLN A 734 -28.50 -9.78 -7.80
CA GLN A 734 -28.42 -8.54 -7.01
C GLN A 734 -27.08 -7.83 -7.14
N MET A 735 -27.09 -6.51 -7.00
CA MET A 735 -25.87 -5.70 -6.96
C MET A 735 -25.17 -5.90 -5.61
N VAL A 736 -23.86 -6.10 -5.61
CA VAL A 736 -23.07 -6.26 -4.37
C VAL A 736 -22.46 -4.93 -3.95
N ASP A 737 -21.86 -4.24 -4.92
CA ASP A 737 -21.18 -2.95 -4.73
C ASP A 737 -21.22 -2.19 -6.04
N THR A 738 -21.54 -0.90 -5.98
CA THR A 738 -21.63 -0.02 -7.14
C THR A 738 -21.10 1.34 -6.73
N LEU A 739 -20.16 1.85 -7.52
CA LEU A 739 -19.56 3.15 -7.33
C LEU A 739 -19.61 3.89 -8.66
N ALA A 740 -20.00 5.16 -8.63
CA ALA A 740 -19.94 6.05 -9.77
C ALA A 740 -19.46 7.41 -9.29
N GLY A 741 -18.45 7.96 -9.94
CA GLY A 741 -17.91 9.26 -9.57
C GLY A 741 -17.30 10.01 -10.73
N VAL A 742 -17.18 11.31 -10.55
CA VAL A 742 -16.50 12.22 -11.48
C VAL A 742 -15.48 13.01 -10.68
N GLU A 743 -14.27 13.07 -11.22
CA GLU A 743 -13.21 13.96 -10.76
C GLU A 743 -12.99 15.05 -11.80
N TYR A 744 -12.97 16.30 -11.37
CA TYR A 744 -12.61 17.44 -12.21
C TYR A 744 -11.32 18.07 -11.69
N ALA A 745 -10.27 18.01 -12.49
CA ALA A 745 -8.97 18.58 -12.20
C ALA A 745 -8.82 19.91 -12.95
N ALA A 746 -9.02 21.00 -12.21
CA ALA A 746 -8.63 22.33 -12.64
C ALA A 746 -7.12 22.55 -12.39
N ASP A 747 -6.61 23.72 -12.76
CA ASP A 747 -5.18 24.03 -12.67
C ASP A 747 -4.71 24.19 -11.21
N CYS A 748 -5.61 24.64 -10.32
CA CYS A 748 -5.34 24.95 -8.92
C CYS A 748 -6.28 24.27 -7.91
N TRP A 749 -7.22 23.43 -8.35
CA TRP A 749 -8.10 22.66 -7.46
C TRP A 749 -8.60 21.38 -8.14
N VAL A 750 -9.02 20.40 -7.32
CA VAL A 750 -9.62 19.14 -7.78
C VAL A 750 -10.94 18.92 -7.05
N GLY A 751 -12.03 18.82 -7.80
CA GLY A 751 -13.35 18.46 -7.28
C GLY A 751 -13.64 16.99 -7.51
N ARG A 752 -14.22 16.31 -6.52
CA ARG A 752 -14.63 14.91 -6.60
C ARG A 752 -16.05 14.75 -6.10
N VAL A 753 -16.88 14.09 -6.89
CA VAL A 753 -18.24 13.69 -6.52
C VAL A 753 -18.32 12.19 -6.72
N VAL A 754 -18.61 11.44 -5.66
CA VAL A 754 -18.64 9.97 -5.71
C VAL A 754 -19.90 9.46 -5.03
N TYR A 755 -20.73 8.76 -5.78
CA TYR A 755 -21.81 7.95 -5.25
C TYR A 755 -21.34 6.52 -5.07
N GLN A 756 -21.64 5.91 -3.93
CA GLN A 756 -21.43 4.49 -3.68
C GLN A 756 -22.67 3.85 -3.06
N ARG A 757 -23.00 2.65 -3.49
CA ARG A 757 -24.01 1.79 -2.90
C ARG A 757 -23.45 0.39 -2.77
N PHE A 758 -23.51 -0.16 -1.56
CA PHE A 758 -23.02 -1.51 -1.31
C PHE A 758 -23.91 -2.26 -0.32
N ARG A 759 -23.80 -3.58 -0.32
CA ARG A 759 -24.58 -4.47 0.54
C ARG A 759 -23.90 -4.64 1.91
N ASN A 760 -24.67 -4.53 2.99
CA ASN A 760 -24.23 -4.82 4.36
C ASN A 760 -24.52 -6.29 4.72
N THR A 761 -23.84 -6.83 5.73
CA THR A 761 -24.00 -8.22 6.16
C THR A 761 -25.37 -8.47 6.81
N THR A 762 -25.83 -7.57 7.68
CA THR A 762 -27.09 -7.77 8.43
C THR A 762 -28.25 -6.95 7.88
N GLN A 763 -27.98 -5.84 7.18
CA GLN A 763 -29.03 -4.88 6.80
C GLN A 763 -28.88 -4.35 5.37
N GLY A 764 -29.46 -5.09 4.41
CA GLY A 764 -29.77 -4.59 3.06
C GLY A 764 -28.63 -3.81 2.40
N TYR A 765 -28.90 -2.56 2.01
CA TYR A 765 -27.98 -1.69 1.29
C TYR A 765 -27.69 -0.40 2.04
N THR A 766 -26.46 0.09 1.87
CA THR A 766 -26.04 1.42 2.32
C THR A 766 -25.64 2.25 1.10
N GLY A 767 -26.38 3.33 0.85
CA GLY A 767 -26.11 4.29 -0.21
C GLY A 767 -25.48 5.55 0.36
N ARG A 768 -24.54 6.14 -0.36
CA ARG A 768 -23.82 7.35 0.08
C ARG A 768 -23.34 8.20 -1.09
N VAL A 769 -23.27 9.50 -0.87
CA VAL A 769 -22.64 10.48 -1.76
C VAL A 769 -21.53 11.18 -0.98
N PHE A 770 -20.36 11.27 -1.59
CA PHE A 770 -19.21 12.00 -1.09
C PHE A 770 -18.93 13.19 -1.99
N LEU A 771 -18.63 14.33 -1.36
CA LEU A 771 -18.17 15.54 -2.03
C LEU A 771 -16.83 15.93 -1.43
N GLN A 772 -15.84 16.16 -2.27
CA GLN A 772 -14.53 16.63 -1.85
C GLN A 772 -14.03 17.69 -2.82
N VAL A 773 -13.50 18.78 -2.28
CA VAL A 773 -12.73 19.77 -3.03
C VAL A 773 -11.34 19.85 -2.40
N GLU A 774 -10.31 19.67 -3.22
CA GLU A 774 -8.91 19.74 -2.83
C GLU A 774 -8.28 20.95 -3.52
N PHE A 775 -7.82 21.94 -2.76
CA PHE A 775 -7.12 23.12 -3.29
C PHE A 775 -5.62 22.86 -3.35
N ARG A 776 -4.97 23.24 -4.46
CA ARG A 776 -3.53 23.08 -4.66
C ARG A 776 -2.76 24.03 -3.74
N GLY A 777 -1.71 23.53 -3.08
CA GLY A 777 -0.85 24.33 -2.19
C GLY A 777 -1.44 24.61 -0.80
N LEU A 778 -2.66 24.15 -0.50
CA LEU A 778 -3.12 23.98 0.87
C LEU A 778 -2.77 22.55 1.34
N SER A 779 -2.30 22.43 2.59
CA SER A 779 -1.73 21.19 3.12
C SER A 779 -2.66 19.99 2.96
N LYS A 780 -2.11 18.87 2.48
CA LYS A 780 -2.81 17.60 2.28
C LYS A 780 -2.77 16.78 3.56
N ILE A 781 -3.51 17.19 4.58
CA ILE A 781 -3.57 16.44 5.84
C ILE A 781 -5.06 16.23 6.17
N GLY A 782 -5.51 14.97 6.19
CA GLY A 782 -6.92 14.62 6.41
C GLY A 782 -7.26 13.18 6.00
N SER A 783 -8.34 12.62 6.55
CA SER A 783 -8.80 11.26 6.22
C SER A 783 -9.22 11.19 4.75
N ASN A 784 -8.53 10.34 4.00
CA ASN A 784 -8.49 10.42 2.55
C ASN A 784 -9.59 9.56 1.90
N PRO A 785 -10.63 10.14 1.27
CA PRO A 785 -11.61 9.36 0.50
C PRO A 785 -10.96 8.65 -0.71
N LEU A 786 -9.75 9.03 -1.12
CA LEU A 786 -8.98 8.29 -2.13
C LEU A 786 -8.69 6.84 -1.70
N ASN A 787 -8.65 6.54 -0.39
CA ASN A 787 -8.52 5.14 0.05
C ASN A 787 -9.76 4.32 -0.34
N ILE A 788 -10.95 4.92 -0.31
CA ILE A 788 -12.17 4.26 -0.80
C ILE A 788 -12.04 4.01 -2.30
N LEU A 789 -11.56 4.99 -3.07
CA LEU A 789 -11.38 4.83 -4.52
C LEU A 789 -10.31 3.79 -4.87
N ARG A 790 -9.17 3.78 -4.17
CA ARG A 790 -8.10 2.77 -4.33
C ARG A 790 -8.59 1.37 -4.01
N LEU A 791 -9.30 1.19 -2.90
CA LEU A 791 -9.84 -0.11 -2.49
C LEU A 791 -10.93 -0.63 -3.45
N ASN A 792 -11.70 0.26 -4.07
CA ASN A 792 -12.81 -0.10 -4.94
C ASN A 792 -12.44 -0.13 -6.44
N VAL A 793 -11.36 0.51 -6.86
CA VAL A 793 -10.92 0.53 -8.26
C VAL A 793 -9.44 0.17 -8.30
N PRO A 794 -9.11 -1.13 -8.44
CA PRO A 794 -7.71 -1.58 -8.52
C PRO A 794 -6.96 -0.86 -9.64
N GLY A 795 -5.79 -0.30 -9.31
CA GLY A 795 -5.00 0.52 -10.23
C GLY A 795 -5.47 1.98 -10.38
N TYR A 796 -6.39 2.46 -9.53
CA TYR A 796 -6.76 3.87 -9.48
C TYR A 796 -5.58 4.75 -9.07
N GLU A 797 -5.34 5.80 -9.85
CA GLU A 797 -4.31 6.79 -9.58
C GLU A 797 -4.96 8.15 -9.26
N PRO A 798 -4.71 8.73 -8.08
CA PRO A 798 -5.26 10.03 -7.73
C PRO A 798 -4.85 11.09 -8.74
N VAL A 799 -5.82 11.87 -9.23
CA VAL A 799 -5.53 13.10 -9.95
C VAL A 799 -5.07 14.14 -8.93
N SER A 800 -3.79 14.13 -8.61
CA SER A 800 -3.19 15.08 -7.69
C SER A 800 -2.86 16.37 -8.43
N ALA A 801 -3.23 17.50 -7.86
CA ALA A 801 -2.53 18.75 -8.14
C ALA A 801 -1.11 18.62 -7.58
N LYS A 802 -0.15 18.21 -8.41
CA LYS A 802 1.28 18.21 -8.00
C LYS A 802 1.76 19.67 -8.01
N PRO A 803 2.51 20.13 -6.99
CA PRO A 803 3.26 21.37 -7.11
C PRO A 803 4.14 21.29 -8.37
N VAL A 804 4.23 22.37 -9.14
CA VAL A 804 5.26 22.44 -10.19
C VAL A 804 6.56 22.64 -9.40
N PRO A 805 7.55 21.74 -9.53
CA PRO A 805 8.85 22.00 -8.93
C PRO A 805 9.44 23.21 -9.66
N THR A 806 9.49 24.34 -8.97
CA THR A 806 10.13 25.58 -9.42
C THR A 806 11.54 25.63 -8.84
N THR A 807 12.51 26.05 -9.65
CA THR A 807 13.90 26.28 -9.19
C THR A 807 14.01 27.67 -8.59
N GLN A 808 14.93 27.92 -7.64
CA GLN A 808 15.11 29.27 -7.07
C GLN A 808 15.50 30.33 -8.12
N TYR A 809 15.96 29.89 -9.29
CA TYR A 809 16.37 30.73 -10.41
C TYR A 809 15.28 31.00 -11.45
N ASP A 810 14.10 30.37 -11.35
CA ASP A 810 13.02 30.55 -12.34
C ASP A 810 12.52 32.01 -12.44
N HIS A 811 12.78 32.81 -11.41
CA HIS A 811 12.49 34.25 -11.35
C HIS A 811 13.70 35.07 -10.84
N TYR A 812 14.90 34.52 -10.92
CA TYR A 812 16.13 35.26 -10.66
C TYR A 812 16.51 35.99 -11.94
N GLU A 813 16.40 37.32 -11.93
CA GLU A 813 16.87 38.19 -13.01
C GLU A 813 18.34 38.59 -12.81
#